data_AF-A0A1F7F4Z5-F1
#
_entry.id   AF-A0A1F7F4Z5-F1
#
_cell.length_a   1.000
_cell.length_b   1.000
_cell.length_c   1.000
_cell.angle_alpha   90.00
_cell.angle_beta   90.00
_cell.angle_gamma   90.00
#
_symmetry.space_group_name_H-M   'P 1'
#
loop_
_entity.id
_entity.type
_entity.pdbx_description
1 polymer ?
#
loop_
_entity_poly.entity_id
_entity_poly.type
_entity_poly.pdbx_seq_one_letter_code
_entity_poly.pdbx_strand_id
1 'polypeptide(L)'
;MCGIFGFVQPGHTGARAINSTRIIQQLFLLSESRGKEASGFASAQNDRIYLCKIPQPSHVMVASRDFKDMFGPARFRENSAIAMLGHTRLVTHGYEHDNRNNQPVVRDQVVAVHNGIIVNVQDLWNKSQNLQKTTNLDSEIIPAIIGTSLSAGNTVLTSLRTLYASIFGVANIALLFSKWKNLALATNNGSLYYISDPSFFMFASESIILKTILDKCGHKPYITQKSILQLKPNTCGALNTETMAWSIDSLAAGYGEEFPYMGHADPACEIFEPCQYTGPVTVINRSLEHGFPETPERLIRTWEERRQRIQALRRCSKCLLPETHPFISFSNDGICNYCESHCSLPVKGLEAFEKIVEAVCLKTGHRRCLVPFSGGRDSSYVLHLVKTRLRLEPLAFSYDWGMITDLARRNQSRLCGKLGVEHILISADIRKKRENIRKNVLAWLNKPDLGTVPLFMAGDKQYFYHANKLMETYGLTLSVFGENLLETTNFKSGFCGIRPNFIKQNTYGLQMGCKIRMVAYYLKKMIGNTSFFNASLFDSASAFASYYLIRHNNVNLYEYIPWDEKEIISVLRSAYDWEVDPETALTWRIGDGTAAFYNYIYYMIAGFTENDAFRSNQIRQGLLTRENGLKLIEAENEPRWEALKRYCATIGVSFNETVGRINSVSPLFTQEAWRPDCSSL
;
A
#
# COMPACT_ATOMS: atom_id res chain seq x y z
N MET A 1 -4.57 1.65 -4.89
CA MET A 1 -4.58 0.64 -5.97
C MET A 1 -5.56 1.14 -7.00
N CYS A 2 -5.35 0.90 -8.29
CA CYS A 2 -6.21 1.43 -9.35
C CYS A 2 -7.71 1.15 -9.12
N GLY A 3 -8.57 2.01 -9.64
CA GLY A 3 -10.00 1.74 -9.75
C GLY A 3 -10.29 1.08 -11.09
N ILE A 4 -11.01 -0.03 -11.08
CA ILE A 4 -11.64 -0.59 -12.30
C ILE A 4 -13.14 -0.65 -12.11
N PHE A 5 -13.86 -0.41 -13.20
CA PHE A 5 -15.31 -0.37 -13.21
C PHE A 5 -15.85 -0.56 -14.63
N GLY A 6 -17.15 -0.75 -14.77
CA GLY A 6 -17.79 -0.81 -16.06
C GLY A 6 -19.30 -0.81 -15.99
N PHE A 7 -19.90 -0.64 -17.16
CA PHE A 7 -21.33 -0.51 -17.35
C PHE A 7 -21.73 -1.15 -18.68
N VAL A 8 -22.83 -1.90 -18.68
CA VAL A 8 -23.39 -2.53 -19.87
C VAL A 8 -24.88 -2.25 -19.91
N GLN A 9 -25.38 -1.87 -21.09
CA GLN A 9 -26.80 -1.69 -21.37
C GLN A 9 -27.12 -2.33 -22.73
N PRO A 10 -28.18 -3.15 -22.84
CA PRO A 10 -28.54 -3.80 -24.11
C PRO A 10 -29.25 -2.82 -25.07
N GLY A 11 -29.19 -3.11 -26.37
CA GLY A 11 -29.75 -2.25 -27.42
C GLY A 11 -31.28 -2.24 -27.55
N HIS A 12 -31.99 -3.18 -26.92
CA HIS A 12 -33.42 -3.40 -27.11
C HIS A 12 -34.31 -3.04 -25.91
N THR A 13 -33.99 -1.98 -25.16
CA THR A 13 -34.89 -1.54 -24.08
C THR A 13 -35.74 -0.35 -24.48
N GLY A 14 -37.07 -0.55 -24.51
CA GLY A 14 -38.08 0.51 -24.41
C GLY A 14 -38.13 1.21 -23.03
N ALA A 15 -37.00 1.34 -22.32
CA ALA A 15 -36.98 1.83 -20.95
C ALA A 15 -36.14 3.11 -20.79
N ARG A 16 -36.85 4.24 -20.75
CA ARG A 16 -36.42 5.54 -20.19
C ARG A 16 -36.11 5.48 -18.67
N ALA A 17 -35.71 4.34 -18.12
CA ALA A 17 -35.78 4.06 -16.68
C ALA A 17 -34.50 4.37 -15.88
N ILE A 18 -33.34 4.52 -16.53
CA ILE A 18 -32.07 4.83 -15.85
C ILE A 18 -31.27 5.88 -16.63
N ASN A 19 -30.54 6.74 -15.90
CA ASN A 19 -29.69 7.77 -16.49
C ASN A 19 -28.26 7.24 -16.67
N SER A 20 -28.04 6.48 -17.74
CA SER A 20 -26.77 5.78 -18.02
C SER A 20 -25.58 6.73 -18.14
N THR A 21 -25.75 7.88 -18.79
CA THR A 21 -24.74 8.95 -18.82
C THR A 21 -24.31 9.36 -17.42
N ARG A 22 -25.27 9.62 -16.52
CA ARG A 22 -24.97 10.01 -15.13
C ARG A 22 -24.32 8.88 -14.34
N ILE A 23 -24.76 7.64 -14.53
CA ILE A 23 -24.16 6.46 -13.88
C ILE A 23 -22.69 6.33 -14.27
N ILE A 24 -22.39 6.37 -15.58
CA ILE A 24 -21.02 6.26 -16.09
C ILE A 24 -20.17 7.42 -15.54
N GLN A 25 -20.67 8.66 -15.59
CA GLN A 25 -19.97 9.80 -15.00
C GLN A 25 -19.64 9.57 -13.51
N GLN A 26 -20.59 9.07 -12.72
CA GLN A 26 -20.34 8.77 -11.30
C GLN A 26 -19.36 7.62 -11.10
N LEU A 27 -19.36 6.59 -11.96
CA LEU A 27 -18.35 5.52 -11.90
C LEU A 27 -16.93 6.08 -12.04
N PHE A 28 -16.70 7.00 -12.99
CA PHE A 28 -15.41 7.71 -13.13
C PHE A 28 -15.07 8.54 -11.90
N LEU A 29 -15.98 9.41 -11.47
CA LEU A 29 -15.72 10.38 -10.40
C LEU A 29 -15.49 9.69 -9.04
N LEU A 30 -16.24 8.64 -8.73
CA LEU A 30 -16.09 7.91 -7.47
C LEU A 30 -14.85 7.01 -7.47
N SER A 31 -14.50 6.44 -8.62
CA SER A 31 -13.29 5.62 -8.78
C SER A 31 -11.99 6.44 -8.77
N GLU A 32 -12.04 7.77 -8.96
CA GLU A 32 -10.86 8.64 -8.85
C GLU A 32 -10.20 8.58 -7.46
N SER A 33 -10.97 8.26 -6.42
CA SER A 33 -10.44 8.07 -5.06
C SER A 33 -9.36 6.98 -4.99
N ARG A 34 -9.34 6.06 -5.95
CA ARG A 34 -8.40 4.93 -6.05
C ARG A 34 -7.14 5.25 -6.88
N GLY A 35 -7.15 6.31 -7.68
CA GLY A 35 -6.04 6.73 -8.54
C GLY A 35 -6.34 8.03 -9.27
N LYS A 36 -5.37 8.96 -9.28
CA LYS A 36 -5.51 10.33 -9.83
C LYS A 36 -4.52 10.62 -10.95
N GLU A 37 -3.64 9.68 -11.26
CA GLU A 37 -2.49 9.91 -12.12
C GLU A 37 -2.84 9.79 -13.61
N ALA A 38 -3.73 8.86 -13.96
CA ALA A 38 -4.25 8.71 -15.32
C ALA A 38 -5.66 8.10 -15.30
N SER A 39 -6.37 8.23 -16.41
CA SER A 39 -7.70 7.63 -16.60
C SER A 39 -7.85 7.09 -18.02
N GLY A 40 -8.72 6.11 -18.18
CA GLY A 40 -8.95 5.49 -19.48
C GLY A 40 -10.26 4.71 -19.55
N PHE A 41 -10.75 4.50 -20.77
CA PHE A 41 -11.90 3.66 -21.03
C PHE A 41 -11.79 2.90 -22.36
N ALA A 42 -12.51 1.78 -22.42
CA ALA A 42 -12.85 1.07 -23.64
C ALA A 42 -14.37 0.93 -23.72
N SER A 43 -14.97 1.22 -24.86
CA SER A 43 -16.41 1.08 -25.08
C SER A 43 -16.66 0.29 -26.35
N ALA A 44 -17.26 -0.90 -26.21
CA ALA A 44 -17.82 -1.65 -27.33
C ALA A 44 -19.21 -1.10 -27.67
N GLN A 45 -19.38 -0.61 -28.89
CA GLN A 45 -20.65 -0.12 -29.44
C GLN A 45 -20.70 -0.48 -30.93
N ASN A 46 -21.80 -1.11 -31.37
CA ASN A 46 -21.91 -1.68 -32.72
C ASN A 46 -20.73 -2.65 -33.00
N ASP A 47 -20.12 -2.58 -34.17
CA ASP A 47 -19.00 -3.45 -34.58
C ASP A 47 -17.62 -2.87 -34.24
N ARG A 48 -17.54 -2.01 -33.21
CA ARG A 48 -16.30 -1.31 -32.83
C ARG A 48 -16.06 -1.25 -31.33
N ILE A 49 -14.79 -1.29 -30.93
CA ILE A 49 -14.32 -1.01 -29.58
C ILE A 49 -13.49 0.27 -29.59
N TYR A 50 -14.02 1.32 -28.97
CA TYR A 50 -13.36 2.62 -28.88
C TYR A 50 -12.52 2.73 -27.61
N LEU A 51 -11.26 3.14 -27.75
CA LEU A 51 -10.35 3.39 -26.63
C LEU A 51 -10.02 4.87 -26.47
N CYS A 52 -9.98 5.33 -25.22
CA CYS A 52 -9.42 6.64 -24.87
C CYS A 52 -8.65 6.56 -23.56
N LYS A 53 -7.47 7.16 -23.53
CA LYS A 53 -6.56 7.20 -22.39
C LYS A 53 -6.01 8.60 -22.28
N ILE A 54 -6.02 9.15 -21.06
CA ILE A 54 -5.39 10.44 -20.80
C ILE A 54 -4.53 10.35 -19.53
N PRO A 55 -3.37 11.03 -19.49
CA PRO A 55 -2.50 11.08 -18.31
C PRO A 55 -3.02 12.12 -17.29
N GLN A 56 -4.33 12.09 -17.03
CA GLN A 56 -5.03 13.04 -16.17
C GLN A 56 -6.07 12.31 -15.29
N PRO A 57 -6.48 12.92 -14.16
CA PRO A 57 -7.54 12.39 -13.31
C PRO A 57 -8.87 12.20 -14.06
N SER A 58 -9.76 11.40 -13.47
CA SER A 58 -11.04 11.03 -14.10
C SER A 58 -12.01 12.20 -14.25
N HIS A 59 -11.99 13.19 -13.35
CA HIS A 59 -12.81 14.40 -13.51
C HIS A 59 -12.43 15.20 -14.76
N VAL A 60 -11.16 15.16 -15.19
CA VAL A 60 -10.70 15.77 -16.45
C VAL A 60 -11.23 14.96 -17.64
N MET A 61 -11.17 13.63 -17.57
CA MET A 61 -11.74 12.74 -18.59
C MET A 61 -13.23 13.00 -18.78
N VAL A 62 -14.01 13.04 -17.70
CA VAL A 62 -15.46 13.29 -17.75
C VAL A 62 -15.79 14.65 -18.37
N ALA A 63 -14.92 15.65 -18.21
CA ALA A 63 -15.10 16.97 -18.79
C ALA A 63 -14.74 17.06 -20.28
N SER A 64 -13.95 16.10 -20.79
CA SER A 64 -13.43 16.07 -22.17
C SER A 64 -14.54 15.94 -23.23
N ARG A 65 -14.20 16.34 -24.47
CA ARG A 65 -15.10 16.17 -25.63
C ARG A 65 -15.28 14.69 -25.95
N ASP A 66 -14.19 13.93 -26.00
CA ASP A 66 -14.19 12.49 -26.30
C ASP A 66 -15.16 11.71 -25.40
N PHE A 67 -15.17 12.03 -24.09
CA PHE A 67 -16.10 11.41 -23.15
C PHE A 67 -17.56 11.79 -23.43
N LYS A 68 -17.84 13.07 -23.72
CA LYS A 68 -19.20 13.56 -24.00
C LYS A 68 -19.74 13.01 -25.32
N ASP A 69 -18.87 12.84 -26.31
CA ASP A 69 -19.24 12.29 -27.62
C ASP A 69 -19.52 10.79 -27.54
N MET A 70 -18.81 10.07 -26.65
CA MET A 70 -18.97 8.64 -26.42
C MET A 70 -20.15 8.28 -25.51
N PHE A 71 -20.36 9.04 -24.43
CA PHE A 71 -21.32 8.72 -23.36
C PHE A 71 -22.41 9.78 -23.19
N GLY A 72 -22.57 10.69 -24.15
CA GLY A 72 -23.62 11.69 -24.16
C GLY A 72 -25.02 11.08 -24.27
N PRO A 73 -26.08 11.81 -23.85
CA PRO A 73 -27.45 11.28 -23.84
C PRO A 73 -27.97 10.83 -25.23
N ALA A 74 -27.41 11.38 -26.31
CA ALA A 74 -27.79 11.01 -27.68
C ALA A 74 -27.38 9.56 -28.02
N ARG A 75 -26.23 9.09 -27.54
CA ARG A 75 -25.71 7.74 -27.80
C ARG A 75 -26.58 6.64 -27.22
N PHE A 76 -27.12 6.85 -26.03
CA PHE A 76 -28.02 5.90 -25.38
C PHE A 76 -29.46 5.90 -25.97
N ARG A 77 -29.74 6.74 -26.98
CA ARG A 77 -31.00 6.72 -27.75
C ARG A 77 -30.88 5.93 -29.05
N GLU A 78 -29.66 5.67 -29.50
CA GLU A 78 -29.38 4.74 -30.59
C GLU A 78 -29.60 3.34 -29.98
N ASN A 79 -30.50 2.52 -30.55
CA ASN A 79 -30.89 1.17 -30.06
C ASN A 79 -29.74 0.12 -30.15
N SER A 80 -28.51 0.54 -29.82
CA SER A 80 -27.29 -0.27 -29.85
C SER A 80 -26.89 -0.66 -28.44
N ALA A 81 -26.40 -1.89 -28.27
CA ALA A 81 -25.84 -2.32 -26.99
C ALA A 81 -24.54 -1.56 -26.73
N ILE A 82 -24.33 -1.14 -25.48
CA ILE A 82 -23.13 -0.44 -25.04
C ILE A 82 -22.52 -1.28 -23.92
N ALA A 83 -21.24 -1.66 -24.06
CA ALA A 83 -20.47 -2.28 -22.99
C ALA A 83 -19.17 -1.51 -22.79
N MET A 84 -18.94 -0.97 -21.59
CA MET A 84 -17.77 -0.15 -21.29
C MET A 84 -16.96 -0.67 -20.10
N LEU A 85 -15.64 -0.54 -20.22
CA LEU A 85 -14.66 -0.72 -19.16
C LEU A 85 -13.99 0.62 -18.89
N GLY A 86 -13.80 0.96 -17.62
CA GLY A 86 -13.12 2.16 -17.19
C GLY A 86 -12.05 1.86 -16.15
N HIS A 87 -11.04 2.72 -16.13
CA HIS A 87 -9.91 2.58 -15.23
C HIS A 87 -9.43 3.95 -14.72
N THR A 88 -9.09 3.99 -13.42
CA THR A 88 -8.37 5.09 -12.78
C THR A 88 -7.04 4.57 -12.27
N ARG A 89 -5.94 5.18 -12.71
CA ARG A 89 -4.59 4.68 -12.45
C ARG A 89 -4.00 5.31 -11.20
N LEU A 90 -3.47 4.47 -10.32
CA LEU A 90 -2.41 4.80 -9.37
C LEU A 90 -1.12 4.19 -9.92
N VAL A 91 -0.06 4.97 -10.10
CA VAL A 91 1.17 4.47 -10.74
C VAL A 91 1.87 3.45 -9.84
N THR A 92 2.02 2.22 -10.33
CA THR A 92 2.79 1.14 -9.67
C THR A 92 4.03 0.73 -10.47
N HIS A 93 3.94 0.76 -11.81
CA HIS A 93 5.05 0.55 -12.75
C HIS A 93 4.85 1.38 -14.02
N GLY A 94 5.93 1.83 -14.65
CA GLY A 94 5.92 2.54 -15.92
C GLY A 94 5.53 4.03 -15.82
N TYR A 95 6.02 4.82 -16.76
CA TYR A 95 5.83 6.27 -16.81
C TYR A 95 4.41 6.64 -17.26
N GLU A 96 3.69 7.44 -16.47
CA GLU A 96 2.26 7.73 -16.66
C GLU A 96 1.92 8.66 -17.82
N HIS A 97 2.88 9.45 -18.28
CA HIS A 97 2.70 10.36 -19.42
C HIS A 97 2.93 9.67 -20.76
N ASP A 98 3.47 8.45 -20.77
CA ASP A 98 3.42 7.59 -21.93
C ASP A 98 2.07 6.86 -21.95
N ASN A 99 1.19 7.24 -22.87
CA ASN A 99 -0.15 6.65 -22.99
C ASN A 99 -0.12 5.14 -23.30
N ARG A 100 0.99 4.60 -23.83
CA ARG A 100 1.19 3.15 -23.96
C ARG A 100 1.27 2.45 -22.60
N ASN A 101 1.60 3.21 -21.56
CA ASN A 101 1.62 2.73 -20.19
C ASN A 101 0.30 3.00 -19.44
N ASN A 102 -0.74 3.53 -20.09
CA ASN A 102 -2.07 3.69 -19.48
C ASN A 102 -3.01 2.55 -19.89
N GLN A 103 -3.99 2.26 -19.03
CA GLN A 103 -5.01 1.24 -19.30
C GLN A 103 -6.29 1.91 -19.83
N PRO A 104 -7.10 1.26 -20.68
CA PRO A 104 -7.08 -0.18 -21.02
C PRO A 104 -5.91 -0.63 -21.90
N VAL A 105 -5.40 -1.83 -21.67
CA VAL A 105 -4.34 -2.44 -22.49
C VAL A 105 -4.98 -3.29 -23.58
N VAL A 106 -4.47 -3.21 -24.81
CA VAL A 106 -4.96 -3.98 -25.96
C VAL A 106 -3.85 -4.88 -26.45
N ARG A 107 -4.14 -6.15 -26.62
CA ARG A 107 -3.25 -7.10 -27.28
C ARG A 107 -4.03 -8.31 -27.79
N ASP A 108 -3.64 -8.84 -28.95
CA ASP A 108 -4.18 -10.09 -29.51
C ASP A 108 -5.72 -10.14 -29.47
N GLN A 109 -6.35 -9.03 -29.88
CA GLN A 109 -7.81 -8.86 -29.93
C GLN A 109 -8.55 -8.85 -28.58
N VAL A 110 -7.82 -8.77 -27.47
CA VAL A 110 -8.34 -8.65 -26.10
C VAL A 110 -8.06 -7.25 -25.57
N VAL A 111 -9.08 -6.62 -24.98
CA VAL A 111 -8.96 -5.33 -24.29
C VAL A 111 -9.12 -5.57 -22.80
N ALA A 112 -8.13 -5.18 -22.00
CA ALA A 112 -8.06 -5.49 -20.58
C ALA A 112 -7.88 -4.25 -19.71
N VAL A 113 -8.61 -4.20 -18.60
CA VAL A 113 -8.27 -3.37 -17.44
C VAL A 113 -7.93 -4.28 -16.27
N HIS A 114 -6.96 -3.87 -15.46
CA HIS A 114 -6.35 -4.64 -14.38
C HIS A 114 -6.09 -3.76 -13.15
N ASN A 115 -6.52 -4.26 -11.99
CA ASN A 115 -6.22 -3.73 -10.68
C ASN A 115 -5.53 -4.80 -9.82
N GLY A 116 -4.26 -4.58 -9.51
CA GLY A 116 -3.41 -5.50 -8.75
C GLY A 116 -1.94 -5.40 -9.14
N ILE A 117 -1.13 -6.32 -8.61
CA ILE A 117 0.28 -6.48 -8.99
C ILE A 117 0.53 -7.98 -9.23
N ILE A 118 0.98 -8.32 -10.43
CA ILE A 118 1.46 -9.65 -10.79
C ILE A 118 2.96 -9.68 -10.52
N VAL A 119 3.38 -10.31 -9.43
CA VAL A 119 4.76 -10.21 -8.93
C VAL A 119 5.75 -11.07 -9.71
N ASN A 120 5.27 -12.12 -10.40
CA ASN A 120 6.07 -13.02 -11.22
C ASN A 120 6.00 -12.67 -12.73
N VAL A 121 5.69 -11.42 -13.07
CA VAL A 121 5.52 -10.99 -14.47
C VAL A 121 6.75 -11.25 -15.33
N GLN A 122 7.96 -11.04 -14.80
CA GLN A 122 9.19 -11.29 -15.53
C GLN A 122 9.36 -12.78 -15.87
N ASP A 123 9.03 -13.67 -14.94
CA ASP A 123 9.08 -15.12 -15.16
C ASP A 123 8.04 -15.55 -16.21
N LEU A 124 6.87 -14.91 -16.22
CA LEU A 124 5.83 -15.16 -17.23
C LEU A 124 6.29 -14.76 -18.63
N TRP A 125 6.94 -13.61 -18.78
CA TRP A 125 7.55 -13.20 -20.05
C TRP A 125 8.66 -14.15 -20.49
N ASN A 126 9.55 -14.54 -19.57
CA ASN A 126 10.64 -15.48 -19.87
C ASN A 126 10.13 -16.86 -20.32
N LYS A 127 9.03 -17.34 -19.74
CA LYS A 127 8.37 -18.60 -20.15
C LYS A 127 7.62 -18.48 -21.47
N SER A 128 7.21 -17.28 -21.84
CA SER A 128 6.45 -17.00 -23.06
C SER A 128 7.38 -16.71 -24.24
N GLN A 129 8.20 -17.70 -24.63
CA GLN A 129 9.31 -17.55 -25.59
C GLN A 129 8.92 -16.94 -26.96
N ASN A 130 7.64 -16.99 -27.34
CA ASN A 130 7.11 -16.43 -28.60
C ASN A 130 6.38 -15.08 -28.43
N LEU A 131 6.30 -14.52 -27.22
CA LEU A 131 5.63 -13.24 -26.96
C LEU A 131 6.68 -12.15 -26.71
N GLN A 132 6.77 -11.19 -27.63
CA GLN A 132 7.56 -9.97 -27.41
C GLN A 132 6.76 -8.94 -26.61
N LYS A 133 7.41 -8.32 -25.63
CA LYS A 133 6.85 -7.21 -24.84
C LYS A 133 6.77 -5.95 -25.69
N THR A 134 5.62 -5.26 -25.69
CA THR A 134 5.38 -4.06 -26.52
C THR A 134 5.26 -2.78 -25.69
N THR A 135 4.96 -2.88 -24.40
CA THR A 135 4.82 -1.78 -23.45
C THR A 135 5.61 -2.05 -22.17
N ASN A 136 5.77 -1.06 -21.30
CA ASN A 136 6.39 -1.27 -19.98
C ASN A 136 5.39 -1.70 -18.90
N LEU A 137 4.13 -1.99 -19.25
CA LEU A 137 3.11 -2.39 -18.30
C LEU A 137 3.18 -3.87 -17.94
N ASP A 138 3.13 -4.16 -16.63
CA ASP A 138 2.90 -5.53 -16.18
C ASP A 138 1.58 -6.08 -16.69
N SER A 139 0.55 -5.23 -16.76
CA SER A 139 -0.80 -5.61 -17.18
C SER A 139 -0.88 -6.10 -18.63
N GLU A 140 0.15 -5.88 -19.46
CA GLU A 140 0.20 -6.37 -20.84
C GLU A 140 0.26 -7.91 -20.92
N ILE A 141 0.84 -8.56 -19.92
CA ILE A 141 0.93 -10.02 -19.89
C ILE A 141 -0.45 -10.69 -19.88
N ILE A 142 -1.46 -10.00 -19.33
CA ILE A 142 -2.84 -10.50 -19.18
C ILE A 142 -3.48 -10.75 -20.56
N PRO A 143 -3.68 -9.73 -21.42
CA PRO A 143 -4.24 -9.97 -22.74
C PRO A 143 -3.29 -10.79 -23.63
N ALA A 144 -1.96 -10.78 -23.40
CA ALA A 144 -1.01 -11.62 -24.14
C ALA A 144 -1.25 -13.13 -23.90
N ILE A 145 -1.32 -13.56 -22.63
CA ILE A 145 -1.57 -14.96 -22.26
C ILE A 145 -2.96 -15.39 -22.73
N ILE A 146 -3.98 -14.55 -22.49
CA ILE A 146 -5.36 -14.87 -22.89
C ILE A 146 -5.47 -14.97 -24.42
N GLY A 147 -4.95 -13.99 -25.17
CA GLY A 147 -5.01 -13.98 -26.63
C GLY A 147 -4.25 -15.16 -27.25
N THR A 148 -3.11 -15.54 -26.69
CA THR A 148 -2.36 -16.74 -27.10
C THR A 148 -3.18 -18.01 -26.88
N SER A 149 -3.78 -18.14 -25.68
CA SER A 149 -4.64 -19.29 -25.35
C SER A 149 -5.85 -19.39 -26.27
N LEU A 150 -6.52 -18.27 -26.56
CA LEU A 150 -7.66 -18.21 -27.47
C LEU A 150 -7.26 -18.53 -28.92
N SER A 151 -6.07 -18.08 -29.36
CA SER A 151 -5.54 -18.39 -30.69
C SER A 151 -5.19 -19.88 -30.85
N ALA A 152 -4.90 -20.57 -29.74
CA ALA A 152 -4.72 -22.02 -29.70
C ALA A 152 -6.05 -22.81 -29.68
N GLY A 153 -7.20 -22.14 -29.78
CA GLY A 153 -8.52 -22.77 -29.80
C GLY A 153 -9.16 -22.99 -28.43
N ASN A 154 -8.53 -22.54 -27.35
CA ASN A 154 -9.13 -22.59 -26.02
C ASN A 154 -10.28 -21.58 -25.88
N THR A 155 -11.20 -21.85 -24.96
CA THR A 155 -12.33 -20.98 -24.63
C THR A 155 -11.90 -19.80 -23.74
N VAL A 156 -12.78 -18.81 -23.55
CA VAL A 156 -12.54 -17.70 -22.61
C VAL A 156 -12.37 -18.21 -21.17
N LEU A 157 -13.20 -19.16 -20.73
CA LEU A 157 -13.14 -19.72 -19.37
C LEU A 157 -11.81 -20.46 -19.12
N THR A 158 -11.42 -21.35 -20.03
CA THR A 158 -10.15 -22.08 -19.92
C THR A 158 -8.95 -21.15 -19.98
N SER A 159 -9.00 -20.11 -20.82
CA SER A 159 -7.95 -19.08 -20.90
C SER A 159 -7.80 -18.29 -19.60
N LEU A 160 -8.91 -17.94 -18.94
CA LEU A 160 -8.88 -17.30 -17.63
C LEU A 160 -8.28 -18.23 -16.56
N ARG A 161 -8.68 -19.50 -16.53
CA ARG A 161 -8.09 -20.49 -15.60
C ARG A 161 -6.59 -20.66 -15.81
N THR A 162 -6.13 -20.73 -17.07
CA THR A 162 -4.71 -20.79 -17.43
C THR A 162 -3.94 -19.57 -16.91
N LEU A 163 -4.47 -18.36 -17.13
CA LEU A 163 -3.87 -17.14 -16.60
C LEU A 163 -3.77 -17.20 -15.08
N TYR A 164 -4.87 -17.46 -14.38
CA TYR A 164 -4.91 -17.44 -12.91
C TYR A 164 -4.12 -18.57 -12.25
N ALA A 165 -3.89 -19.69 -12.94
CA ALA A 165 -2.98 -20.75 -12.49
C ALA A 165 -1.50 -20.35 -12.62
N SER A 166 -1.15 -19.44 -13.53
CA SER A 166 0.22 -19.04 -13.80
C SER A 166 0.70 -17.81 -13.02
N ILE A 167 -0.21 -16.90 -12.68
CA ILE A 167 0.14 -15.63 -12.00
C ILE A 167 0.35 -15.84 -10.50
N PHE A 168 1.19 -14.99 -9.94
CA PHE A 168 1.38 -14.84 -8.50
C PHE A 168 1.20 -13.36 -8.12
N GLY A 169 0.50 -13.08 -7.01
CA GLY A 169 0.11 -11.72 -6.62
C GLY A 169 -1.40 -11.50 -6.72
N VAL A 170 -1.85 -10.25 -6.86
CA VAL A 170 -3.28 -9.90 -7.01
C VAL A 170 -3.58 -9.56 -8.47
N ALA A 171 -4.68 -10.09 -8.99
CA ALA A 171 -5.23 -9.68 -10.27
C ALA A 171 -6.77 -9.61 -10.20
N ASN A 172 -7.29 -8.40 -10.33
CA ASN A 172 -8.70 -8.12 -10.61
C ASN A 172 -8.78 -7.58 -12.03
N ILE A 173 -9.48 -8.27 -12.91
CA ILE A 173 -9.50 -7.90 -14.34
C ILE A 173 -10.92 -7.77 -14.86
N ALA A 174 -11.07 -6.91 -15.85
CA ALA A 174 -12.24 -6.86 -16.71
C ALA A 174 -11.80 -6.82 -18.18
N LEU A 175 -12.48 -7.60 -19.02
CA LEU A 175 -12.09 -7.86 -20.40
C LEU A 175 -13.25 -7.59 -21.36
N LEU A 176 -12.91 -7.02 -22.52
CA LEU A 176 -13.71 -7.04 -23.73
C LEU A 176 -12.92 -7.75 -24.83
N PHE A 177 -13.63 -8.28 -25.81
CA PHE A 177 -13.02 -9.05 -26.90
C PHE A 177 -13.53 -8.56 -28.24
N SER A 178 -12.70 -8.63 -29.28
CA SER A 178 -13.16 -8.33 -30.65
C SER A 178 -14.09 -9.42 -31.21
N LYS A 179 -13.83 -10.69 -30.91
CA LYS A 179 -14.56 -11.85 -31.46
C LYS A 179 -15.82 -12.25 -30.68
N TRP A 180 -15.97 -11.75 -29.46
CA TRP A 180 -17.11 -12.10 -28.61
C TRP A 180 -17.83 -10.85 -28.09
N LYS A 181 -19.15 -10.89 -28.12
CA LYS A 181 -20.06 -9.90 -27.53
C LYS A 181 -20.23 -10.16 -26.03
N ASN A 182 -19.09 -10.26 -25.34
CA ASN A 182 -19.04 -10.60 -23.93
C ASN A 182 -18.13 -9.63 -23.16
N LEU A 183 -18.54 -9.36 -21.93
CA LEU A 183 -17.72 -8.75 -20.90
C LEU A 183 -17.35 -9.83 -19.88
N ALA A 184 -16.06 -10.06 -19.66
CA ALA A 184 -15.59 -11.01 -18.65
C ALA A 184 -14.96 -10.30 -17.46
N LEU A 185 -15.23 -10.81 -16.25
CA LEU A 185 -14.63 -10.38 -14.99
C LEU A 185 -13.91 -11.54 -14.33
N ALA A 186 -12.79 -11.28 -13.66
CA ALA A 186 -12.12 -12.28 -12.82
C ALA A 186 -11.38 -11.64 -11.65
N THR A 187 -11.32 -12.36 -10.52
CA THR A 187 -10.61 -11.92 -9.31
C THR A 187 -10.07 -13.09 -8.52
N ASN A 188 -8.84 -12.96 -8.01
CA ASN A 188 -8.28 -13.91 -7.04
C ASN A 188 -8.41 -13.45 -5.57
N ASN A 189 -8.72 -12.18 -5.31
CA ASN A 189 -8.78 -11.63 -3.96
C ASN A 189 -10.16 -11.06 -3.56
N GLY A 190 -11.12 -11.03 -4.48
CA GLY A 190 -12.49 -10.58 -4.23
C GLY A 190 -12.72 -9.07 -4.35
N SER A 191 -11.78 -8.29 -4.88
CA SER A 191 -11.94 -6.83 -5.04
C SER A 191 -12.72 -6.45 -6.32
N LEU A 192 -13.90 -7.07 -6.50
CA LEU A 192 -14.87 -6.76 -7.55
C LEU A 192 -16.30 -6.96 -7.04
N TYR A 193 -17.14 -5.96 -7.29
CA TYR A 193 -18.55 -5.97 -6.97
C TYR A 193 -19.37 -5.64 -8.21
N TYR A 194 -20.56 -6.20 -8.31
CA TYR A 194 -21.43 -6.00 -9.47
C TYR A 194 -22.92 -5.97 -9.09
N ILE A 195 -23.71 -5.41 -10.01
CA ILE A 195 -25.16 -5.48 -10.03
C ILE A 195 -25.54 -6.02 -11.41
N SER A 196 -26.39 -7.04 -11.43
CA SER A 196 -26.90 -7.66 -12.66
C SER A 196 -28.42 -7.48 -12.72
N ASP A 197 -28.91 -6.71 -13.68
CA ASP A 197 -30.33 -6.52 -14.00
C ASP A 197 -30.54 -6.73 -15.50
N PRO A 198 -31.71 -7.22 -15.96
CA PRO A 198 -31.97 -7.36 -17.39
C PRO A 198 -31.86 -6.05 -18.20
N SER A 199 -31.98 -4.88 -17.56
CA SER A 199 -31.82 -3.57 -18.22
C SER A 199 -30.40 -2.99 -18.15
N PHE A 200 -29.56 -3.44 -17.23
CA PHE A 200 -28.17 -3.01 -17.16
C PHE A 200 -27.33 -3.95 -16.29
N PHE A 201 -26.03 -3.93 -16.55
CA PHE A 201 -25.03 -4.50 -15.66
C PHE A 201 -24.03 -3.42 -15.29
N MET A 202 -23.60 -3.38 -14.04
CA MET A 202 -22.50 -2.49 -13.65
C MET A 202 -21.61 -3.17 -12.64
N PHE A 203 -20.32 -2.86 -12.68
CA PHE A 203 -19.36 -3.35 -11.71
C PHE A 203 -18.37 -2.26 -11.30
N ALA A 204 -17.79 -2.42 -10.12
CA ALA A 204 -16.70 -1.59 -9.63
C ALA A 204 -15.79 -2.38 -8.67
N SER A 205 -14.56 -1.93 -8.53
CA SER A 205 -13.56 -2.51 -7.61
C SER A 205 -13.89 -2.35 -6.11
N GLU A 206 -14.85 -1.50 -5.75
CA GLU A 206 -15.35 -1.35 -4.37
C GLU A 206 -16.88 -1.26 -4.33
N SER A 207 -17.48 -1.90 -3.33
CA SER A 207 -18.94 -1.88 -3.13
C SER A 207 -19.48 -0.48 -2.82
N ILE A 208 -18.70 0.37 -2.16
CA ILE A 208 -19.12 1.73 -1.79
C ILE A 208 -19.37 2.61 -3.02
N ILE A 209 -18.66 2.36 -4.14
CA ILE A 209 -18.86 3.06 -5.40
C ILE A 209 -20.27 2.77 -5.92
N LEU A 210 -20.64 1.49 -6.01
CA LEU A 210 -21.97 1.07 -6.48
C LEU A 210 -23.08 1.55 -5.54
N LYS A 211 -22.88 1.42 -4.22
CA LYS A 211 -23.81 1.93 -3.21
C LYS A 211 -24.10 3.42 -3.38
N THR A 212 -23.04 4.22 -3.52
CA THR A 212 -23.17 5.67 -3.72
C THR A 212 -23.88 6.02 -5.03
N ILE A 213 -23.68 5.23 -6.09
CA ILE A 213 -24.37 5.42 -7.37
C ILE A 213 -25.87 5.16 -7.23
N LEU A 214 -26.27 4.05 -6.57
CA LEU A 214 -27.68 3.74 -6.33
C LEU A 214 -28.37 4.87 -5.55
N ASP A 215 -27.70 5.38 -4.51
CA ASP A 215 -28.23 6.48 -3.69
C ASP A 215 -28.35 7.81 -4.48
N LYS A 216 -27.47 8.08 -5.46
CA LYS A 216 -27.39 9.37 -6.18
C LYS A 216 -28.09 9.42 -7.55
N CYS A 217 -28.21 8.30 -8.26
CA CYS A 217 -28.53 8.32 -9.69
C CYS A 217 -29.99 7.99 -10.01
N GLY A 218 -30.79 7.60 -9.01
CA GLY A 218 -32.14 7.07 -9.26
C GLY A 218 -32.05 5.72 -9.96
N HIS A 219 -32.69 4.72 -9.38
CA HIS A 219 -32.67 3.34 -9.85
C HIS A 219 -34.08 2.79 -9.70
N LYS A 220 -34.35 1.66 -10.35
CA LYS A 220 -35.65 1.01 -10.22
C LYS A 220 -35.90 0.67 -8.74
N PRO A 221 -37.12 0.84 -8.21
CA PRO A 221 -37.40 0.71 -6.77
C PRO A 221 -36.98 -0.62 -6.13
N TYR A 222 -36.91 -1.69 -6.93
CA TYR A 222 -36.53 -3.04 -6.47
C TYR A 222 -35.02 -3.28 -6.45
N ILE A 223 -34.23 -2.46 -7.14
CA ILE A 223 -32.77 -2.51 -7.02
C ILE A 223 -32.45 -1.79 -5.72
N THR A 224 -31.72 -2.45 -4.83
CA THR A 224 -31.36 -1.89 -3.53
C THR A 224 -29.89 -2.14 -3.27
N GLN A 225 -29.35 -1.64 -2.16
CA GLN A 225 -27.97 -1.97 -1.76
C GLN A 225 -27.75 -3.48 -1.58
N LYS A 226 -28.81 -4.27 -1.34
CA LYS A 226 -28.75 -5.75 -1.28
C LYS A 226 -28.53 -6.40 -2.65
N SER A 227 -28.77 -5.67 -3.75
CA SER A 227 -28.52 -6.13 -5.12
C SER A 227 -27.04 -6.07 -5.49
N ILE A 228 -26.18 -5.45 -4.67
CA ILE A 228 -24.74 -5.41 -4.87
C ILE A 228 -24.15 -6.74 -4.40
N LEU A 229 -23.57 -7.49 -5.34
CA LEU A 229 -22.95 -8.78 -5.09
C LEU A 229 -21.43 -8.65 -5.22
N GLN A 230 -20.68 -9.39 -4.39
CA GLN A 230 -19.24 -9.52 -4.53
C GLN A 230 -18.91 -10.70 -5.45
N LEU A 231 -18.04 -10.48 -6.44
CA LEU A 231 -17.40 -11.58 -7.13
C LEU A 231 -16.39 -12.21 -6.16
N LYS A 232 -16.65 -13.44 -5.71
CA LYS A 232 -15.88 -14.07 -4.65
C LYS A 232 -14.41 -14.28 -5.06
N PRO A 233 -13.45 -14.31 -4.12
CA PRO A 233 -12.08 -14.64 -4.42
C PRO A 233 -11.96 -15.96 -5.20
N ASN A 234 -11.07 -15.99 -6.20
CA ASN A 234 -10.82 -17.13 -7.10
C ASN A 234 -12.03 -17.51 -7.97
N THR A 235 -12.82 -16.53 -8.39
CA THR A 235 -13.92 -16.73 -9.34
C THR A 235 -13.83 -15.79 -10.52
N CYS A 236 -14.52 -16.17 -11.59
CA CYS A 236 -14.66 -15.38 -12.81
C CYS A 236 -16.11 -15.44 -13.29
N GLY A 237 -16.48 -14.56 -14.21
CA GLY A 237 -17.78 -14.60 -14.85
C GLY A 237 -17.78 -13.91 -16.20
N ALA A 238 -18.77 -14.26 -17.03
CA ALA A 238 -18.98 -13.66 -18.33
C ALA A 238 -20.43 -13.22 -18.50
N LEU A 239 -20.59 -11.99 -18.99
CA LEU A 239 -21.85 -11.36 -19.35
C LEU A 239 -21.97 -11.36 -20.86
N ASN A 240 -23.07 -11.87 -21.39
CA ASN A 240 -23.45 -11.59 -22.77
C ASN A 240 -23.99 -10.15 -22.86
N THR A 241 -23.36 -9.29 -23.66
CA THR A 241 -23.70 -7.85 -23.67
C THR A 241 -25.00 -7.53 -24.40
N GLU A 242 -25.57 -8.48 -25.14
CA GLU A 242 -26.84 -8.32 -25.85
C GLU A 242 -28.01 -8.92 -25.07
N THR A 243 -27.86 -10.16 -24.60
CA THR A 243 -28.92 -10.88 -23.86
C THR A 243 -28.95 -10.57 -22.37
N MET A 244 -27.90 -9.92 -21.85
CA MET A 244 -27.69 -9.64 -20.42
C MET A 244 -27.62 -10.90 -19.54
N ALA A 245 -27.40 -12.07 -20.14
CA ALA A 245 -27.21 -13.32 -19.41
C ALA A 245 -25.82 -13.32 -18.73
N TRP A 246 -25.80 -13.48 -17.41
CA TRP A 246 -24.61 -13.48 -16.57
C TRP A 246 -24.36 -14.87 -15.98
N SER A 247 -23.12 -15.34 -16.03
CA SER A 247 -22.69 -16.62 -15.44
C SER A 247 -21.38 -16.45 -14.68
N ILE A 248 -21.21 -17.24 -13.62
CA ILE A 248 -20.00 -17.24 -12.77
C ILE A 248 -19.45 -18.66 -12.68
N ASP A 249 -18.13 -18.79 -12.70
CA ASP A 249 -17.42 -20.04 -12.53
C ASP A 249 -16.17 -19.86 -11.64
N SER A 250 -15.58 -20.96 -11.20
CA SER A 250 -14.33 -21.03 -10.47
C SER A 250 -13.13 -20.83 -11.39
N LEU A 251 -12.13 -20.11 -10.88
CA LEU A 251 -10.80 -20.02 -11.52
C LEU A 251 -9.93 -21.26 -11.27
N ALA A 252 -10.36 -22.18 -10.39
CA ALA A 252 -9.74 -23.48 -10.24
C ALA A 252 -10.11 -24.40 -11.43
N ALA A 253 -9.27 -25.39 -11.72
CA ALA A 253 -9.58 -26.44 -12.69
C ALA A 253 -10.90 -27.14 -12.30
N GLY A 254 -11.79 -27.34 -13.28
CA GLY A 254 -13.13 -27.88 -13.05
C GLY A 254 -13.76 -28.45 -14.32
N TYR A 255 -14.94 -29.07 -14.16
CA TYR A 255 -15.60 -29.89 -15.18
C TYR A 255 -16.24 -29.10 -16.35
N GLY A 256 -16.37 -27.77 -16.26
CA GLY A 256 -16.92 -26.93 -17.34
C GLY A 256 -15.83 -26.35 -18.24
N GLU A 257 -15.93 -26.50 -19.55
CA GLU A 257 -14.92 -25.98 -20.50
C GLU A 257 -15.28 -24.60 -21.07
N GLU A 258 -16.51 -24.11 -20.95
CA GLU A 258 -16.94 -22.83 -21.51
C GLU A 258 -18.01 -22.14 -20.65
N PHE A 259 -18.14 -20.82 -20.80
CA PHE A 259 -19.29 -20.09 -20.26
C PHE A 259 -20.55 -20.40 -21.08
N PRO A 260 -21.72 -20.58 -20.46
CA PRO A 260 -22.95 -20.98 -21.15
C PRO A 260 -23.53 -19.93 -22.10
N TYR A 261 -23.16 -18.66 -21.98
CA TYR A 261 -23.79 -17.53 -22.68
C TYR A 261 -22.80 -16.71 -23.52
N MET A 262 -22.00 -17.38 -24.35
CA MET A 262 -21.10 -16.68 -25.29
C MET A 262 -21.88 -16.15 -26.50
N GLY A 263 -21.58 -14.91 -26.90
CA GLY A 263 -22.09 -14.30 -28.13
C GLY A 263 -20.94 -14.05 -29.08
N HIS A 264 -21.07 -14.44 -30.34
CA HIS A 264 -20.04 -14.18 -31.36
C HIS A 264 -20.25 -12.83 -32.04
N ALA A 265 -19.14 -12.14 -32.31
CA ALA A 265 -19.12 -10.96 -33.17
C ALA A 265 -18.62 -11.38 -34.56
N ASP A 266 -19.51 -11.31 -35.55
CA ASP A 266 -19.19 -11.60 -36.95
C ASP A 266 -19.70 -10.46 -37.84
N PRO A 267 -18.82 -9.65 -38.46
CA PRO A 267 -17.35 -9.70 -38.34
C PRO A 267 -16.86 -9.32 -36.93
N ALA A 268 -15.60 -9.67 -36.63
CA ALA A 268 -14.98 -9.29 -35.36
C ALA A 268 -14.89 -7.76 -35.23
N CYS A 269 -15.14 -7.24 -34.03
CA CYS A 269 -15.17 -5.79 -33.80
C CYS A 269 -13.81 -5.14 -34.05
N GLU A 270 -13.81 -4.04 -34.79
CA GLU A 270 -12.60 -3.25 -35.02
C GLU A 270 -12.22 -2.48 -33.74
N ILE A 271 -10.94 -2.55 -33.33
CA ILE A 271 -10.44 -1.82 -32.18
C ILE A 271 -9.85 -0.49 -32.64
N PHE A 272 -10.38 0.62 -32.14
CA PHE A 272 -10.02 1.96 -32.57
C PHE A 272 -9.64 2.85 -31.37
N GLU A 273 -8.51 3.55 -31.45
CA GLU A 273 -8.02 4.48 -30.42
C GLU A 273 -8.04 5.92 -30.96
N PRO A 274 -9.23 6.59 -31.00
CA PRO A 274 -9.37 7.94 -31.56
C PRO A 274 -8.70 9.04 -30.73
N CYS A 275 -8.53 8.80 -29.44
CA CYS A 275 -8.25 9.83 -28.45
C CYS A 275 -6.75 10.12 -28.35
N GLN A 276 -6.33 11.30 -28.80
CA GLN A 276 -4.97 11.82 -28.67
C GLN A 276 -4.97 13.03 -27.73
N TYR A 277 -4.46 12.85 -26.51
CA TYR A 277 -4.34 13.94 -25.55
C TYR A 277 -3.19 14.89 -25.92
N THR A 278 -3.51 16.14 -26.23
CA THR A 278 -2.54 17.20 -26.60
C THR A 278 -2.36 18.28 -25.53
N GLY A 279 -2.97 18.09 -24.35
CA GLY A 279 -2.90 19.04 -23.24
C GLY A 279 -1.56 19.04 -22.49
N PRO A 280 -1.36 19.99 -21.55
CA PRO A 280 -0.11 20.09 -20.79
C PRO A 280 0.18 18.81 -20.00
N VAL A 281 1.36 18.26 -20.25
CA VAL A 281 1.88 17.06 -19.60
C VAL A 281 2.68 17.48 -18.38
N THR A 282 2.11 17.30 -17.18
CA THR A 282 2.84 17.61 -15.94
C THR A 282 3.75 16.44 -15.57
N VAL A 283 4.96 16.43 -16.14
CA VAL A 283 5.99 15.40 -15.92
C VAL A 283 6.42 15.36 -14.47
N ILE A 284 5.97 14.37 -13.69
CA ILE A 284 6.61 14.05 -12.41
C ILE A 284 6.47 12.56 -12.11
N ASN A 285 7.34 11.76 -12.73
CA ASN A 285 7.69 10.48 -12.16
C ASN A 285 9.20 10.49 -11.84
N ARG A 286 9.54 10.46 -10.55
CA ARG A 286 10.91 10.18 -10.08
C ARG A 286 10.97 8.85 -9.34
N SER A 287 9.88 8.08 -9.30
CA SER A 287 9.93 6.74 -8.75
C SER A 287 10.36 5.78 -9.85
N LEU A 288 11.57 5.25 -9.64
CA LEU A 288 12.07 3.97 -10.14
C LEU A 288 12.73 4.01 -11.51
N GLU A 289 14.02 4.31 -11.48
CA GLU A 289 14.99 3.55 -12.25
C GLU A 289 16.14 3.12 -11.32
N HIS A 290 16.53 1.86 -11.49
CA HIS A 290 17.72 1.28 -10.87
C HIS A 290 18.97 1.93 -11.48
N GLY A 291 20.05 1.99 -10.70
CA GLY A 291 21.32 2.58 -11.14
C GLY A 291 21.53 3.99 -10.63
N PHE A 292 21.30 4.23 -9.33
CA PHE A 292 21.83 5.44 -8.73
C PHE A 292 23.37 5.41 -8.83
N PRO A 293 24.03 6.55 -9.04
CA PRO A 293 25.49 6.63 -8.99
C PRO A 293 26.05 6.03 -7.70
N GLU A 294 27.28 5.52 -7.78
CA GLU A 294 27.98 5.01 -6.61
C GLU A 294 28.03 6.06 -5.50
N THR A 295 27.95 5.59 -4.25
CA THR A 295 28.05 6.46 -3.08
C THR A 295 29.46 7.05 -3.01
N PRO A 296 29.63 8.38 -2.95
CA PRO A 296 30.96 8.99 -2.87
C PRO A 296 31.77 8.47 -1.68
N GLU A 297 33.02 8.08 -1.92
CA GLU A 297 33.94 7.53 -0.89
C GLU A 297 34.05 8.41 0.36
N ARG A 298 34.03 9.74 0.19
CA ARG A 298 34.05 10.69 1.32
C ARG A 298 32.93 10.44 2.34
N LEU A 299 31.73 10.07 1.87
CA LEU A 299 30.57 9.84 2.73
C LEU A 299 30.69 8.50 3.45
N ILE A 300 31.22 7.49 2.77
CA ILE A 300 31.51 6.16 3.33
C ILE A 300 32.55 6.29 4.44
N ARG A 301 33.69 6.92 4.15
CA ARG A 301 34.77 7.15 5.13
C ARG A 301 34.27 7.90 6.37
N THR A 302 33.46 8.95 6.18
CA THR A 302 32.91 9.70 7.32
C THR A 302 32.01 8.85 8.20
N TRP A 303 31.25 7.93 7.60
CA TRP A 303 30.42 6.98 8.33
C TRP A 303 31.27 5.94 9.07
N GLU A 304 32.32 5.39 8.45
CA GLU A 304 33.24 4.42 9.08
C GLU A 304 33.97 5.03 10.29
N GLU A 305 34.48 6.26 10.15
CA GLU A 305 35.10 7.00 11.26
C GLU A 305 34.09 7.24 12.41
N ARG A 306 32.82 7.51 12.07
CA ARG A 306 31.77 7.69 13.07
C ARG A 306 31.39 6.37 13.75
N ARG A 307 31.33 5.26 12.99
CA ARG A 307 31.02 3.92 13.48
C ARG A 307 31.99 3.48 14.58
N GLN A 308 33.30 3.66 14.38
CA GLN A 308 34.31 3.29 15.38
C GLN A 308 34.07 3.99 16.73
N ARG A 309 33.73 5.28 16.68
CA ARG A 309 33.40 6.07 17.89
C ARG A 309 32.11 5.60 18.54
N ILE A 310 31.11 5.22 17.74
CA ILE A 310 29.81 4.71 18.23
C ILE A 310 29.98 3.34 18.92
N GLN A 311 30.88 2.49 18.42
CA GLN A 311 31.19 1.20 19.04
C GLN A 311 31.87 1.36 20.41
N ALA A 312 32.59 2.47 20.63
CA ALA A 312 33.25 2.77 21.91
C ALA A 312 32.30 3.37 22.98
N LEU A 313 31.05 3.69 22.65
CA LEU A 313 30.11 4.28 23.61
C LEU A 313 29.83 3.32 24.78
N ARG A 314 29.72 3.86 25.99
CA ARG A 314 29.27 3.08 27.14
C ARG A 314 27.84 2.60 26.90
N ARG A 315 27.61 1.30 27.01
CA ARG A 315 26.30 0.66 26.87
C ARG A 315 25.90 -0.08 28.14
N CYS A 316 24.60 -0.29 28.31
CA CYS A 316 24.06 -1.10 29.38
C CYS A 316 24.71 -2.50 29.39
N SER A 317 25.03 -3.00 30.59
CA SER A 317 25.56 -4.36 30.78
C SER A 317 24.50 -5.44 30.52
N LYS A 318 23.21 -5.13 30.70
CA LYS A 318 22.08 -6.05 30.47
C LYS A 318 21.47 -5.99 29.08
N CYS A 319 21.28 -4.80 28.50
CA CYS A 319 20.75 -4.62 27.13
C CYS A 319 21.79 -3.96 26.21
N LEU A 320 21.35 -3.17 25.21
CA LEU A 320 22.24 -2.53 24.22
C LEU A 320 22.18 -1.00 24.24
N LEU A 321 21.29 -0.40 25.03
CA LEU A 321 21.10 1.06 25.01
C LEU A 321 22.40 1.79 25.42
N PRO A 322 22.86 2.79 24.64
CA PRO A 322 24.05 3.58 24.96
C PRO A 322 23.75 4.74 25.91
N GLU A 323 24.82 5.30 26.49
CA GLU A 323 24.78 6.46 27.39
C GLU A 323 24.20 7.74 26.77
N THR A 324 24.14 7.82 25.44
CA THR A 324 23.53 8.93 24.70
C THR A 324 22.02 8.82 24.58
N HIS A 325 21.41 7.70 25.01
CA HIS A 325 19.97 7.54 24.98
C HIS A 325 19.29 8.54 25.95
N PRO A 326 18.29 9.32 25.51
CA PRO A 326 17.66 10.34 26.35
C PRO A 326 17.17 9.78 27.69
N PHE A 327 17.46 10.48 28.79
CA PHE A 327 17.07 10.10 30.15
C PHE A 327 17.61 8.73 30.64
N ILE A 328 18.66 8.20 30.00
CA ILE A 328 19.32 7.00 30.51
C ILE A 328 20.17 7.34 31.74
N SER A 329 20.14 6.45 32.72
CA SER A 329 21.05 6.45 33.86
C SER A 329 21.49 5.01 34.13
N PHE A 330 22.70 4.83 34.62
CA PHE A 330 23.26 3.53 34.95
C PHE A 330 23.40 3.36 36.45
N SER A 331 23.08 2.17 36.96
CA SER A 331 23.44 1.73 38.30
C SER A 331 24.95 1.44 38.40
N ASN A 332 25.41 1.14 39.61
CA ASN A 332 26.81 0.76 39.87
C ASN A 332 27.20 -0.52 39.09
N ASP A 333 26.25 -1.42 38.86
CA ASP A 333 26.44 -2.66 38.07
C ASP A 333 26.39 -2.43 36.55
N GLY A 334 26.30 -1.16 36.12
CA GLY A 334 26.22 -0.77 34.71
C GLY A 334 24.87 -1.07 34.04
N ILE A 335 23.82 -1.34 34.83
CA ILE A 335 22.47 -1.62 34.32
C ILE A 335 21.72 -0.31 34.16
N CYS A 336 21.06 -0.11 33.01
CA CYS A 336 20.29 1.11 32.76
C CYS A 336 18.92 1.09 33.45
N ASN A 337 18.41 2.27 33.82
CA ASN A 337 17.07 2.47 34.41
C ASN A 337 15.91 1.85 33.60
N TYR A 338 16.04 1.72 32.27
CA TYR A 338 15.05 1.04 31.43
C TYR A 338 14.99 -0.47 31.67
N CYS A 339 16.12 -1.09 32.03
CA CYS A 339 16.21 -2.50 32.37
C CYS A 339 15.75 -2.78 33.81
N GLU A 340 16.01 -1.85 34.72
CA GLU A 340 15.57 -1.93 36.11
C GLU A 340 14.05 -1.75 36.24
N SER A 341 13.48 -0.84 35.44
CA SER A 341 12.04 -0.56 35.43
C SER A 341 11.24 -1.52 34.51
N HIS A 342 11.86 -2.60 34.04
CA HIS A 342 11.22 -3.50 33.07
C HIS A 342 10.24 -4.46 33.74
N CYS A 343 9.02 -4.53 33.21
CA CYS A 343 8.08 -5.59 33.51
C CYS A 343 7.87 -6.46 32.26
N SER A 344 7.91 -7.79 32.41
CA SER A 344 7.60 -8.72 31.34
C SER A 344 6.19 -8.46 30.80
N LEU A 345 5.98 -8.63 29.49
CA LEU A 345 4.66 -8.50 28.88
C LEU A 345 3.99 -9.88 28.87
N PRO A 346 3.03 -10.18 29.76
CA PRO A 346 2.35 -11.46 29.74
C PRO A 346 1.43 -11.55 28.51
N VAL A 347 1.44 -12.71 27.86
CA VAL A 347 0.50 -13.01 26.77
C VAL A 347 -0.84 -13.42 27.37
N LYS A 348 -1.94 -12.82 26.91
CA LYS A 348 -3.31 -13.07 27.41
C LYS A 348 -3.89 -14.42 26.99
N GLY A 349 -3.33 -15.03 25.93
CA GLY A 349 -3.76 -16.31 25.37
C GLY A 349 -4.88 -16.17 24.32
N LEU A 350 -4.92 -17.11 23.37
CA LEU A 350 -5.89 -17.09 22.26
C LEU A 350 -7.34 -17.23 22.71
N GLU A 351 -7.61 -17.96 23.79
CA GLU A 351 -8.97 -18.09 24.35
C GLU A 351 -9.59 -16.73 24.71
N ALA A 352 -8.78 -15.80 25.22
CA ALA A 352 -9.24 -14.45 25.53
C ALA A 352 -9.55 -13.63 24.26
N PHE A 353 -8.86 -13.90 23.15
CA PHE A 353 -9.14 -13.29 21.85
C PHE A 353 -10.40 -13.88 21.22
N GLU A 354 -10.59 -15.21 21.31
CA GLU A 354 -11.77 -15.90 20.78
C GLU A 354 -13.07 -15.38 21.41
N LYS A 355 -13.07 -15.10 22.72
CA LYS A 355 -14.21 -14.45 23.41
C LYS A 355 -14.58 -13.09 22.79
N ILE A 356 -13.60 -12.32 22.32
CA ILE A 356 -13.85 -11.03 21.63
C ILE A 356 -14.51 -11.29 20.28
N VAL A 357 -14.02 -12.27 19.53
CA VAL A 357 -14.57 -12.65 18.23
C VAL A 357 -16.01 -13.17 18.37
N GLU A 358 -16.27 -14.01 19.36
CA GLU A 358 -17.61 -14.53 19.65
C GLU A 358 -18.60 -13.40 19.97
N ALA A 359 -18.22 -12.45 20.83
CA ALA A 359 -19.04 -11.29 21.13
C ALA A 359 -19.36 -10.45 19.88
N VAL A 360 -18.38 -10.27 18.98
CA VAL A 360 -18.57 -9.57 17.71
C VAL A 360 -19.52 -10.35 16.79
N CYS A 361 -19.37 -11.67 16.70
CA CYS A 361 -20.21 -12.53 15.88
C CYS A 361 -21.66 -12.53 16.38
N LEU A 362 -21.89 -12.60 17.70
CA LEU A 362 -23.22 -12.51 18.31
C LEU A 362 -23.91 -11.16 18.01
N LYS A 363 -23.14 -10.07 17.95
CA LYS A 363 -23.67 -8.73 17.68
C LYS A 363 -23.95 -8.45 16.20
N THR A 364 -23.13 -8.98 15.29
CA THR A 364 -23.12 -8.59 13.86
C THR A 364 -23.60 -9.69 12.92
N GLY A 365 -23.63 -10.94 13.36
CA GLY A 365 -23.97 -12.09 12.51
C GLY A 365 -22.87 -12.51 11.53
N HIS A 366 -21.67 -11.90 11.59
CA HIS A 366 -20.55 -12.22 10.71
C HIS A 366 -19.20 -12.16 11.42
N ARG A 367 -18.17 -12.78 10.83
CA ARG A 367 -16.78 -12.79 11.34
C ARG A 367 -15.88 -11.77 10.62
N ARG A 368 -16.46 -10.75 9.99
CA ARG A 368 -15.73 -9.72 9.26
C ARG A 368 -14.97 -8.80 10.22
N CYS A 369 -13.73 -8.48 9.87
CA CYS A 369 -12.89 -7.56 10.64
C CYS A 369 -12.02 -6.70 9.71
N LEU A 370 -11.61 -5.54 10.18
CA LEU A 370 -10.59 -4.74 9.50
C LEU A 370 -9.20 -5.22 9.94
N VAL A 371 -8.29 -5.38 8.98
CA VAL A 371 -6.88 -5.67 9.26
C VAL A 371 -5.99 -4.60 8.63
N PRO A 372 -5.44 -3.67 9.44
CA PRO A 372 -4.28 -2.88 9.07
C PRO A 372 -3.19 -3.73 8.45
N PHE A 373 -2.78 -3.36 7.24
CA PHE A 373 -1.82 -4.17 6.52
C PHE A 373 -0.82 -3.27 5.81
N SER A 374 0.44 -3.30 6.22
CA SER A 374 1.51 -2.50 5.58
C SER A 374 2.27 -3.30 4.53
N GLY A 375 2.16 -4.63 4.53
CA GLY A 375 3.04 -5.53 3.77
C GLY A 375 4.38 -5.84 4.48
N GLY A 376 4.63 -5.19 5.62
CA GLY A 376 5.77 -5.47 6.49
C GLY A 376 5.53 -6.72 7.36
N ARG A 377 6.63 -7.32 7.83
CA ARG A 377 6.70 -8.61 8.53
C ARG A 377 5.55 -8.85 9.51
N ASP A 378 5.43 -8.01 10.53
CA ASP A 378 4.53 -8.28 11.65
C ASP A 378 3.04 -8.17 11.24
N SER A 379 2.69 -7.23 10.36
CA SER A 379 1.33 -7.12 9.81
C SER A 379 0.97 -8.24 8.82
N SER A 380 1.96 -8.71 8.06
CA SER A 380 1.80 -9.85 7.13
C SER A 380 1.48 -11.13 7.89
N TYR A 381 2.18 -11.38 9.00
CA TYR A 381 1.93 -12.56 9.82
C TYR A 381 0.57 -12.50 10.52
N VAL A 382 0.17 -11.33 11.03
CA VAL A 382 -1.19 -11.16 11.58
C VAL A 382 -2.25 -11.42 10.53
N LEU A 383 -2.10 -10.91 9.31
CA LEU A 383 -3.06 -11.19 8.23
C LEU A 383 -3.16 -12.69 7.93
N HIS A 384 -2.02 -13.38 7.89
CA HIS A 384 -1.97 -14.84 7.77
C HIS A 384 -2.77 -15.51 8.89
N LEU A 385 -2.45 -15.25 10.16
CA LEU A 385 -3.10 -15.89 11.30
C LEU A 385 -4.61 -15.60 11.37
N VAL A 386 -5.00 -14.35 11.10
CA VAL A 386 -6.41 -13.92 11.07
C VAL A 386 -7.21 -14.77 10.07
N LYS A 387 -6.64 -15.04 8.89
CA LYS A 387 -7.29 -15.84 7.86
C LYS A 387 -7.22 -17.33 8.12
N THR A 388 -6.04 -17.87 8.44
CA THR A 388 -5.79 -19.33 8.46
C THR A 388 -6.12 -19.97 9.80
N ARG A 389 -5.72 -19.34 10.91
CA ARG A 389 -5.85 -19.89 12.26
C ARG A 389 -7.14 -19.45 12.93
N LEU A 390 -7.47 -18.15 12.85
CA LEU A 390 -8.63 -17.55 13.54
C LEU A 390 -9.92 -17.63 12.71
N ARG A 391 -9.81 -17.97 11.42
CA ARG A 391 -10.93 -18.12 10.47
C ARG A 391 -11.87 -16.91 10.48
N LEU A 392 -11.28 -15.71 10.50
CA LEU A 392 -12.01 -14.47 10.31
C LEU A 392 -12.09 -14.13 8.82
N GLU A 393 -12.93 -13.16 8.48
CA GLU A 393 -13.09 -12.62 7.14
C GLU A 393 -12.45 -11.22 7.07
N PRO A 394 -11.12 -11.13 6.86
CA PRO A 394 -10.44 -9.85 6.92
C PRO A 394 -10.75 -8.99 5.69
N LEU A 395 -10.96 -7.70 5.93
CA LEU A 395 -10.79 -6.62 4.96
C LEU A 395 -9.42 -5.99 5.23
N ALA A 396 -8.45 -6.24 4.35
CA ALA A 396 -7.12 -5.66 4.50
C ALA A 396 -7.13 -4.17 4.13
N PHE A 397 -6.42 -3.34 4.89
CA PHE A 397 -6.38 -1.89 4.68
C PHE A 397 -4.95 -1.34 4.74
N SER A 398 -4.55 -0.61 3.70
CA SER A 398 -3.31 0.17 3.66
C SER A 398 -3.59 1.65 3.39
N TYR A 399 -2.81 2.52 4.03
CA TYR A 399 -2.79 3.95 3.74
C TYR A 399 -1.46 4.33 3.10
N ASP A 400 -1.50 4.72 1.84
CA ASP A 400 -0.34 5.21 1.12
C ASP A 400 -0.23 6.72 1.27
N TRP A 401 0.71 7.14 2.10
CA TRP A 401 1.04 8.54 2.33
C TRP A 401 2.23 9.02 1.47
N GLY A 402 2.71 8.18 0.53
CA GLY A 402 3.75 8.52 -0.43
C GLY A 402 5.10 7.86 -0.17
N MET A 403 5.24 7.10 0.92
CA MET A 403 6.48 6.46 1.35
C MET A 403 6.38 4.93 1.51
N ILE A 404 5.27 4.30 1.07
CA ILE A 404 5.22 2.83 0.97
C ILE A 404 6.15 2.39 -0.16
N THR A 405 7.07 1.47 0.14
CA THR A 405 8.01 0.93 -0.86
C THR A 405 7.33 -0.05 -1.82
N ASP A 406 7.89 -0.25 -3.01
CA ASP A 406 7.33 -1.20 -3.98
C ASP A 406 7.44 -2.64 -3.47
N LEU A 407 8.50 -2.94 -2.72
CA LEU A 407 8.64 -4.20 -1.99
C LEU A 407 7.43 -4.45 -1.09
N ALA A 408 7.02 -3.45 -0.29
CA ALA A 408 5.85 -3.57 0.56
C ALA A 408 4.55 -3.80 -0.25
N ARG A 409 4.37 -3.12 -1.40
CA ARG A 409 3.21 -3.34 -2.27
C ARG A 409 3.19 -4.73 -2.91
N ARG A 410 4.35 -5.25 -3.32
CA ARG A 410 4.47 -6.62 -3.83
C ARG A 410 4.14 -7.62 -2.74
N ASN A 411 4.64 -7.42 -1.52
CA ASN A 411 4.27 -8.25 -0.36
C ASN A 411 2.78 -8.17 -0.03
N GLN A 412 2.17 -6.98 -0.14
CA GLN A 412 0.73 -6.84 0.00
C GLN A 412 -0.01 -7.71 -1.03
N SER A 413 0.42 -7.65 -2.29
CA SER A 413 -0.19 -8.40 -3.39
C SER A 413 0.01 -9.91 -3.27
N ARG A 414 1.20 -10.37 -2.85
CA ARG A 414 1.46 -11.79 -2.58
C ARG A 414 0.48 -12.37 -1.57
N LEU A 415 0.35 -11.72 -0.42
CA LEU A 415 -0.49 -12.22 0.67
C LEU A 415 -1.97 -12.12 0.32
N CYS A 416 -2.44 -10.96 -0.15
CA CYS A 416 -3.85 -10.77 -0.48
C CYS A 416 -4.33 -11.69 -1.62
N GLY A 417 -3.49 -11.91 -2.63
CA GLY A 417 -3.77 -12.84 -3.72
C GLY A 417 -3.82 -14.28 -3.25
N LYS A 418 -2.81 -14.73 -2.50
CA LYS A 418 -2.72 -16.13 -2.01
C LYS A 418 -3.81 -16.46 -1.00
N LEU A 419 -4.15 -15.52 -0.11
CA LEU A 419 -5.15 -15.72 0.94
C LEU A 419 -6.59 -15.48 0.46
N GLY A 420 -6.79 -14.94 -0.73
CA GLY A 420 -8.11 -14.53 -1.21
C GLY A 420 -8.71 -13.44 -0.33
N VAL A 421 -7.94 -12.40 -0.03
CA VAL A 421 -8.32 -11.31 0.88
C VAL A 421 -8.47 -9.99 0.12
N GLU A 422 -9.63 -9.38 0.29
CA GLU A 422 -9.93 -8.06 -0.25
C GLU A 422 -8.99 -7.01 0.37
N HIS A 423 -8.44 -6.13 -0.46
CA HIS A 423 -7.49 -5.12 -0.04
C HIS A 423 -7.91 -3.72 -0.50
N ILE A 424 -8.16 -2.84 0.46
CA ILE A 424 -8.41 -1.42 0.23
C ILE A 424 -7.13 -0.64 0.47
N LEU A 425 -6.66 0.03 -0.57
CA LEU A 425 -5.53 0.95 -0.49
C LEU A 425 -6.04 2.37 -0.70
N ILE A 426 -6.02 3.16 0.38
CA ILE A 426 -6.34 4.59 0.33
C ILE A 426 -5.05 5.35 0.06
N SER A 427 -5.01 6.09 -1.05
CA SER A 427 -3.89 6.96 -1.39
C SER A 427 -4.17 8.39 -0.92
N ALA A 428 -3.20 8.98 -0.24
CA ALA A 428 -3.18 10.42 -0.01
C ALA A 428 -2.95 11.16 -1.34
N ASP A 429 -3.00 12.50 -1.29
CA ASP A 429 -2.36 13.32 -2.31
C ASP A 429 -0.83 13.17 -2.19
N ILE A 430 -0.29 12.19 -2.92
CA ILE A 430 1.12 11.80 -2.84
C ILE A 430 2.05 12.96 -3.16
N ARG A 431 1.66 13.82 -4.12
CA ARG A 431 2.44 15.00 -4.52
C ARG A 431 2.53 15.99 -3.36
N LYS A 432 1.39 16.34 -2.78
CA LYS A 432 1.32 17.24 -1.62
C LYS A 432 2.06 16.67 -0.41
N LYS A 433 1.92 15.37 -0.14
CA LYS A 433 2.62 14.70 0.98
C LYS A 433 4.14 14.73 0.79
N ARG A 434 4.65 14.33 -0.37
CA ARG A 434 6.11 14.35 -0.65
C ARG A 434 6.69 15.77 -0.62
N GLU A 435 5.96 16.76 -1.10
CA GLU A 435 6.36 18.17 -1.01
C GLU A 435 6.41 18.67 0.44
N ASN A 436 5.46 18.25 1.29
CA ASN A 436 5.51 18.56 2.73
C ASN A 436 6.72 17.90 3.42
N ILE A 437 7.04 16.64 3.07
CA ILE A 437 8.23 15.95 3.57
C ILE A 437 9.50 16.70 3.13
N ARG A 438 9.61 17.05 1.84
CA ARG A 438 10.72 17.84 1.30
C ARG A 438 10.94 19.11 2.10
N LYS A 439 9.88 19.90 2.34
CA LYS A 439 9.95 21.14 3.13
C LYS A 439 10.43 20.91 4.55
N ASN A 440 9.93 19.86 5.21
CA ASN A 440 10.36 19.50 6.56
C ASN A 440 11.82 19.06 6.62
N VAL A 441 12.28 18.28 5.63
CA VAL A 441 13.69 17.85 5.52
C VAL A 441 14.60 19.05 5.25
N LEU A 442 14.26 19.93 4.30
CA LEU A 442 15.04 21.14 4.02
C LEU A 442 15.11 22.07 5.24
N ALA A 443 13.99 22.26 5.95
CA ALA A 443 13.97 23.02 7.19
C ALA A 443 14.89 22.38 8.25
N TRP A 444 14.82 21.07 8.42
CA TRP A 444 15.70 20.35 9.34
C TRP A 444 17.18 20.47 8.95
N LEU A 445 17.52 20.38 7.66
CA LEU A 445 18.91 20.53 7.19
C LEU A 445 19.49 21.92 7.48
N ASN A 446 18.65 22.97 7.45
CA ASN A 446 19.05 24.32 7.84
C ASN A 446 19.48 24.36 9.31
N LYS A 447 18.61 23.88 10.22
CA LYS A 447 18.88 23.84 11.66
C LYS A 447 18.50 22.47 12.27
N PRO A 448 19.41 21.49 12.24
CA PRO A 448 19.15 20.13 12.68
C PRO A 448 18.76 20.01 14.15
N ASP A 449 17.76 19.19 14.42
CA ASP A 449 17.31 18.85 15.77
C ASP A 449 16.68 17.45 15.82
N LEU A 450 17.20 16.57 16.68
CA LEU A 450 16.76 15.17 16.75
C LEU A 450 15.29 15.01 17.19
N GLY A 451 14.79 15.94 18.00
CA GLY A 451 13.40 15.94 18.46
C GLY A 451 12.42 16.24 17.33
N THR A 452 12.83 16.97 16.28
CA THR A 452 11.96 17.33 15.14
C THR A 452 11.94 16.33 13.98
N VAL A 453 12.82 15.32 13.98
CA VAL A 453 12.85 14.24 12.97
C VAL A 453 11.48 13.55 12.77
N PRO A 454 10.64 13.32 13.80
CA PRO A 454 9.31 12.78 13.62
C PRO A 454 8.38 13.56 12.67
N LEU A 455 8.66 14.84 12.42
CA LEU A 455 7.89 15.65 11.46
C LEU A 455 8.03 15.14 10.01
N PHE A 456 9.04 14.33 9.69
CA PHE A 456 9.17 13.70 8.36
C PHE A 456 8.11 12.62 8.13
N MET A 457 7.66 11.99 9.22
CA MET A 457 6.71 10.88 9.19
C MET A 457 5.30 11.34 9.51
N ALA A 458 5.06 12.60 9.89
CA ALA A 458 3.75 13.04 10.37
C ALA A 458 2.60 12.64 9.41
N GLY A 459 2.83 12.69 8.11
CA GLY A 459 1.83 12.35 7.10
C GLY A 459 1.33 10.89 7.11
N ASP A 460 1.96 9.98 7.85
CA ASP A 460 1.51 8.59 8.00
C ASP A 460 0.35 8.45 9.01
N LYS A 461 0.19 9.40 9.95
CA LYS A 461 -0.71 9.24 11.12
C LYS A 461 -2.19 9.37 10.78
N GLN A 462 -2.53 9.95 9.63
CA GLN A 462 -3.90 9.95 9.09
C GLN A 462 -4.43 8.53 8.79
N TYR A 463 -3.55 7.52 8.80
CA TYR A 463 -3.90 6.11 8.80
C TYR A 463 -5.07 5.77 9.75
N PHE A 464 -5.05 6.26 11.00
CA PHE A 464 -6.08 5.96 11.99
C PHE A 464 -7.45 6.55 11.63
N TYR A 465 -7.46 7.77 11.09
CA TYR A 465 -8.68 8.40 10.59
C TYR A 465 -9.33 7.53 9.51
N HIS A 466 -8.52 7.07 8.56
CA HIS A 466 -8.98 6.23 7.45
C HIS A 466 -9.44 4.84 7.91
N ALA A 467 -8.75 4.22 8.87
CA ALA A 467 -9.17 2.96 9.47
C ALA A 467 -10.57 3.08 10.10
N ASN A 468 -10.80 4.11 10.93
CA ASN A 468 -12.11 4.35 11.56
C ASN A 468 -13.20 4.61 10.53
N LYS A 469 -12.91 5.40 9.49
CA LYS A 469 -13.86 5.65 8.40
C LYS A 469 -14.24 4.37 7.66
N LEU A 470 -13.29 3.46 7.42
CA LEU A 470 -13.57 2.16 6.80
C LEU A 470 -14.40 1.27 7.71
N MET A 471 -14.12 1.25 9.01
CA MET A 471 -14.93 0.53 9.99
C MET A 471 -16.40 0.96 9.92
N GLU A 472 -16.65 2.28 9.91
CA GLU A 472 -18.00 2.84 9.77
C GLU A 472 -18.63 2.49 8.40
N THR A 473 -17.88 2.69 7.32
CA THR A 473 -18.36 2.50 5.94
C THR A 473 -18.81 1.06 5.69
N TYR A 474 -18.06 0.09 6.23
CA TYR A 474 -18.31 -1.34 6.03
C TYR A 474 -19.09 -1.99 7.19
N GLY A 475 -19.51 -1.21 8.20
CA GLY A 475 -20.25 -1.70 9.36
C GLY A 475 -19.45 -2.66 10.25
N LEU A 476 -18.13 -2.52 10.28
CA LEU A 476 -17.24 -3.39 11.04
C LEU A 476 -17.13 -2.91 12.49
N THR A 477 -17.07 -3.86 13.43
CA THR A 477 -16.95 -3.57 14.88
C THR A 477 -15.66 -4.12 15.49
N LEU A 478 -14.92 -4.94 14.75
CA LEU A 478 -13.60 -5.47 15.13
C LEU A 478 -12.51 -5.01 14.15
N SER A 479 -11.42 -4.48 14.72
CA SER A 479 -10.21 -4.11 14.01
C SER A 479 -9.02 -4.82 14.68
N VAL A 480 -8.31 -5.68 13.93
CA VAL A 480 -7.24 -6.54 14.45
C VAL A 480 -5.88 -6.04 13.98
N PHE A 481 -5.09 -5.49 14.90
CA PHE A 481 -3.78 -4.91 14.64
C PHE A 481 -2.66 -5.95 14.84
N GLY A 482 -1.56 -5.73 14.13
CA GLY A 482 -0.30 -6.46 14.31
C GLY A 482 0.86 -5.55 14.69
N GLU A 483 0.62 -4.62 15.63
CA GLU A 483 1.70 -3.80 16.16
C GLU A 483 2.58 -4.67 17.07
N ASN A 484 3.88 -4.68 16.79
CA ASN A 484 4.82 -5.37 17.66
C ASN A 484 5.12 -4.51 18.90
N LEU A 485 4.77 -5.04 20.08
CA LEU A 485 4.92 -4.34 21.37
C LEU A 485 6.39 -4.01 21.70
N LEU A 486 7.33 -4.70 21.06
CA LEU A 486 8.78 -4.50 21.23
C LEU A 486 9.31 -3.30 20.43
N GLU A 487 8.50 -2.65 19.59
CA GLU A 487 8.89 -1.46 18.81
C GLU A 487 8.94 -0.17 19.63
N THR A 488 8.64 -0.22 20.93
CA THR A 488 8.63 0.96 21.78
C THR A 488 10.03 1.55 21.92
N THR A 489 10.23 2.76 21.40
CA THR A 489 11.56 3.42 21.36
C THR A 489 11.81 4.39 22.51
N ASN A 490 10.79 5.15 22.94
CA ASN A 490 10.86 6.25 23.93
C ASN A 490 11.81 7.43 23.60
N PHE A 491 12.90 7.23 22.86
CA PHE A 491 13.90 8.27 22.59
C PHE A 491 13.39 9.40 21.69
N LYS A 492 12.46 9.12 20.77
CA LYS A 492 11.88 10.14 19.87
C LYS A 492 11.22 11.27 20.66
N SER A 493 10.36 10.91 21.62
CA SER A 493 9.79 11.86 22.59
C SER A 493 10.81 12.32 23.63
N GLY A 494 11.81 11.48 23.94
CA GLY A 494 12.92 11.80 24.82
C GLY A 494 13.70 13.03 24.38
N PHE A 495 14.03 13.13 23.09
CA PHE A 495 14.67 14.32 22.50
C PHE A 495 13.81 15.58 22.58
N CYS A 496 12.48 15.45 22.75
CA CYS A 496 11.57 16.57 23.03
C CYS A 496 11.49 16.93 24.54
N GLY A 497 12.31 16.33 25.41
CA GLY A 497 12.30 16.57 26.85
C GLY A 497 11.18 15.84 27.61
N ILE A 498 10.63 14.76 27.03
CA ILE A 498 9.56 13.95 27.64
C ILE A 498 10.18 12.69 28.23
N ARG A 499 10.07 12.53 29.55
CA ARG A 499 10.57 11.34 30.25
C ARG A 499 9.72 10.10 29.89
N PRO A 500 10.33 8.91 29.78
CA PRO A 500 9.58 7.68 29.56
C PRO A 500 8.64 7.41 30.73
N ASN A 501 7.47 6.83 30.43
CA ASN A 501 6.56 6.33 31.45
C ASN A 501 6.64 4.81 31.50
N PHE A 502 7.27 4.27 32.54
CA PHE A 502 7.46 2.83 32.70
C PHE A 502 6.19 2.09 33.18
N ILE A 503 5.12 2.81 33.56
CA ILE A 503 3.91 2.25 34.19
C ILE A 503 2.80 1.94 33.17
N LYS A 504 2.79 2.55 31.97
CA LYS A 504 1.71 2.35 30.97
C LYS A 504 2.20 1.63 29.72
N GLN A 505 1.53 0.52 29.38
CA GLN A 505 1.83 -0.39 28.27
C GLN A 505 1.23 0.03 26.91
N ASN A 506 0.58 1.19 26.78
CA ASN A 506 0.01 1.63 25.50
C ASN A 506 1.01 2.48 24.69
N THR A 507 1.47 1.96 23.56
CA THR A 507 2.37 2.60 22.57
C THR A 507 1.88 3.98 22.09
N TYR A 508 0.56 4.21 22.13
CA TYR A 508 -0.10 5.43 21.63
C TYR A 508 -0.43 6.48 22.71
N GLY A 509 -0.27 6.15 23.98
CA GLY A 509 -0.83 6.92 25.09
C GLY A 509 0.12 7.91 25.75
N LEU A 510 0.41 9.05 25.12
CA LEU A 510 1.03 10.17 25.85
C LEU A 510 0.00 10.82 26.80
N GLN A 511 0.41 11.14 28.03
CA GLN A 511 -0.43 11.95 28.93
C GLN A 511 -0.64 13.36 28.36
N MET A 512 -1.75 14.03 28.71
CA MET A 512 -2.09 15.35 28.16
C MET A 512 -0.96 16.39 28.37
N GLY A 513 -0.36 16.42 29.56
CA GLY A 513 0.78 17.31 29.83
C GLY A 513 2.02 17.01 28.95
N CYS A 514 2.26 15.75 28.62
CA CYS A 514 3.34 15.36 27.71
C CYS A 514 3.04 15.78 26.27
N LYS A 515 1.77 15.69 25.84
CA LYS A 515 1.32 16.18 24.53
C LYS A 515 1.57 17.69 24.38
N ILE A 516 1.16 18.47 25.39
CA ILE A 516 1.38 19.92 25.43
C ILE A 516 2.88 20.25 25.38
N ARG A 517 3.71 19.54 26.15
CA ARG A 517 5.17 19.73 26.14
C ARG A 517 5.77 19.44 24.75
N MET A 518 5.30 18.39 24.07
CA MET A 518 5.76 18.07 22.71
C MET A 518 5.41 19.17 21.71
N VAL A 519 4.17 19.68 21.76
CA VAL A 519 3.73 20.78 20.90
C VAL A 519 4.55 22.05 21.19
N ALA A 520 4.73 22.40 22.46
CA ALA A 520 5.56 23.53 22.86
C ALA A 520 7.02 23.39 22.39
N TYR A 521 7.57 22.18 22.45
CA TYR A 521 8.90 21.88 21.92
C TYR A 521 8.98 22.14 20.41
N TYR A 522 8.03 21.62 19.62
CA TYR A 522 7.98 21.86 18.18
C TYR A 522 7.83 23.35 17.87
N LEU A 523 6.89 24.06 18.52
CA LEU A 523 6.71 25.50 18.31
C LEU A 523 7.98 26.29 18.63
N LYS A 524 8.68 25.97 19.74
CA LYS A 524 9.96 26.60 20.08
C LYS A 524 11.02 26.38 18.99
N LYS A 525 11.12 25.16 18.45
CA LYS A 525 12.07 24.84 17.38
C LYS A 525 11.69 25.51 16.05
N MET A 526 10.39 25.62 15.76
CA MET A 526 9.88 26.33 14.58
C MET A 526 10.13 27.85 14.66
N ILE A 527 9.95 28.47 15.83
CA ILE A 527 10.30 29.89 16.03
C ILE A 527 11.79 30.10 15.83
N GLY A 528 12.62 29.18 16.34
CA GLY A 528 14.07 29.21 16.17
C GLY A 528 14.59 28.81 14.77
N ASN A 529 13.71 28.36 13.87
CA ASN A 529 14.00 27.97 12.50
C ASN A 529 12.76 28.20 11.62
N THR A 530 12.64 29.41 11.09
CA THR A 530 11.43 29.87 10.38
C THR A 530 11.14 29.08 9.11
N SER A 531 12.10 28.29 8.58
CA SER A 531 11.88 27.38 7.45
C SER A 531 10.79 26.32 7.72
N PHE A 532 10.47 26.04 8.99
CA PHE A 532 9.34 25.17 9.33
C PHE A 532 7.95 25.84 9.20
N PHE A 533 7.87 27.17 9.09
CA PHE A 533 6.61 27.86 8.78
C PHE A 533 6.28 27.71 7.30
N ASN A 534 5.77 26.54 6.93
CA ASN A 534 5.44 26.20 5.57
C ASN A 534 4.11 25.40 5.51
N ALA A 535 3.69 25.02 4.29
CA ALA A 535 2.42 24.34 4.05
C ALA A 535 2.25 22.99 4.80
N SER A 536 3.35 22.37 5.26
CA SER A 536 3.32 21.11 6.01
C SER A 536 2.69 21.24 7.40
N LEU A 537 2.60 22.44 7.97
CA LEU A 537 2.06 22.66 9.32
C LEU A 537 0.64 22.12 9.49
N PHE A 538 -0.23 22.36 8.51
CA PHE A 538 -1.59 21.83 8.52
C PHE A 538 -1.60 20.30 8.46
N ASP A 539 -0.70 19.72 7.66
CA ASP A 539 -0.58 18.28 7.54
C ASP A 539 -0.10 17.65 8.85
N SER A 540 0.90 18.26 9.49
CA SER A 540 1.42 17.85 10.80
C SER A 540 0.40 18.03 11.94
N ALA A 541 -0.39 19.11 11.92
CA ALA A 541 -1.45 19.32 12.89
C ALA A 541 -2.58 18.28 12.73
N SER A 542 -3.03 18.02 11.50
CA SER A 542 -4.05 17.00 11.23
C SER A 542 -3.56 15.59 11.58
N ALA A 543 -2.29 15.29 11.34
CA ALA A 543 -1.63 14.06 11.75
C ALA A 543 -1.60 13.90 13.27
N PHE A 544 -1.21 14.96 13.99
CA PHE A 544 -1.22 14.98 15.45
C PHE A 544 -2.62 14.72 16.00
N ALA A 545 -3.64 15.38 15.44
CA ALA A 545 -5.03 15.14 15.80
C ALA A 545 -5.46 13.68 15.54
N SER A 546 -5.12 13.16 14.36
CA SER A 546 -5.42 11.78 13.97
C SER A 546 -4.80 10.75 14.90
N TYR A 547 -3.60 11.03 15.41
CA TYR A 547 -2.89 10.12 16.30
C TYR A 547 -3.31 10.23 17.76
N TYR A 548 -3.46 11.45 18.28
CA TYR A 548 -3.59 11.70 19.72
C TYR A 548 -5.00 12.06 20.18
N LEU A 549 -5.91 12.45 19.27
CA LEU A 549 -7.26 12.89 19.59
C LEU A 549 -8.34 11.91 19.12
N ILE A 550 -8.10 11.17 18.04
CA ILE A 550 -9.02 10.13 17.57
C ILE A 550 -8.91 8.89 18.47
N ARG A 551 -10.05 8.27 18.76
CA ARG A 551 -10.12 7.01 19.51
C ARG A 551 -9.71 5.84 18.62
N HIS A 552 -8.80 5.01 19.13
CA HIS A 552 -8.31 3.80 18.48
C HIS A 552 -8.98 2.58 19.13
N ASN A 553 -10.01 2.03 18.50
CA ASN A 553 -10.73 0.84 18.98
C ASN A 553 -10.18 -0.42 18.30
N ASN A 554 -8.93 -0.73 18.59
CA ASN A 554 -8.19 -1.82 17.94
C ASN A 554 -7.80 -2.90 18.96
N VAL A 555 -7.81 -4.15 18.53
CA VAL A 555 -7.31 -5.28 19.31
C VAL A 555 -5.96 -5.69 18.70
N ASN A 556 -4.89 -5.57 19.47
CA ASN A 556 -3.57 -5.98 19.01
C ASN A 556 -3.38 -7.49 19.24
N LEU A 557 -3.21 -8.25 18.16
CA LEU A 557 -3.15 -9.70 18.24
C LEU A 557 -1.93 -10.20 19.05
N TYR A 558 -0.81 -9.47 19.02
CA TYR A 558 0.40 -9.83 19.79
C TYR A 558 0.26 -9.66 21.31
N GLU A 559 -0.85 -9.13 21.80
CA GLU A 559 -1.19 -9.24 23.23
C GLU A 559 -1.72 -10.64 23.60
N TYR A 560 -2.14 -11.44 22.61
CA TYR A 560 -2.82 -12.73 22.79
C TYR A 560 -2.00 -13.91 22.25
N ILE A 561 -0.99 -13.65 21.42
CA ILE A 561 -0.05 -14.66 20.90
C ILE A 561 1.39 -14.27 21.21
N PRO A 562 2.29 -15.25 21.45
CA PRO A 562 3.71 -14.96 21.53
C PRO A 562 4.24 -14.45 20.19
N TRP A 563 5.21 -13.56 20.24
CA TRP A 563 5.92 -13.07 19.06
C TRP A 563 7.26 -13.81 18.94
N ASP A 564 7.45 -14.54 17.84
CA ASP A 564 8.69 -15.25 17.50
C ASP A 564 9.16 -14.83 16.10
N GLU A 565 10.29 -14.13 16.03
CA GLU A 565 10.83 -13.60 14.78
C GLU A 565 11.14 -14.69 13.74
N LYS A 566 11.66 -15.84 14.18
CA LYS A 566 12.10 -16.92 13.29
C LYS A 566 10.90 -17.65 12.71
N GLU A 567 9.92 -17.96 13.55
CA GLU A 567 8.65 -18.56 13.10
C GLU A 567 7.96 -17.65 12.08
N ILE A 568 7.82 -16.36 12.41
CA ILE A 568 7.18 -15.36 11.54
C ILE A 568 7.87 -15.32 10.18
N ILE A 569 9.18 -15.13 10.14
CA ILE A 569 9.92 -15.04 8.87
C ILE A 569 9.82 -16.35 8.09
N SER A 570 9.96 -17.49 8.76
CA SER A 570 9.87 -18.82 8.13
C SER A 570 8.52 -19.03 7.45
N VAL A 571 7.41 -18.73 8.14
CA VAL A 571 6.05 -18.83 7.58
C VAL A 571 5.88 -17.88 6.41
N LEU A 572 6.31 -16.63 6.54
CA LEU A 572 6.15 -15.63 5.48
C LEU A 572 6.94 -15.98 4.22
N ARG A 573 8.19 -16.42 4.37
CA ARG A 573 9.06 -16.81 3.26
C ARG A 573 8.57 -18.08 2.56
N SER A 574 8.19 -19.10 3.32
CA SER A 574 7.77 -20.40 2.76
C SER A 574 6.38 -20.35 2.11
N ALA A 575 5.40 -19.69 2.73
CA ALA A 575 4.02 -19.72 2.25
C ALA A 575 3.71 -18.67 1.19
N TYR A 576 4.47 -17.56 1.15
CA TYR A 576 4.16 -16.41 0.30
C TYR A 576 5.32 -15.88 -0.52
N ASP A 577 6.52 -16.47 -0.44
CA ASP A 577 7.72 -15.87 -1.05
C ASP A 577 7.88 -14.39 -0.65
N TRP A 578 7.68 -14.10 0.64
CA TRP A 578 7.69 -12.74 1.16
C TRP A 578 9.06 -12.09 0.93
N GLU A 579 9.09 -10.95 0.24
CA GLU A 579 10.32 -10.25 -0.13
C GLU A 579 10.96 -9.54 1.07
N VAL A 580 12.29 -9.57 1.08
CA VAL A 580 13.15 -8.79 1.97
C VAL A 580 13.99 -7.80 1.17
N ASP A 581 14.52 -6.78 1.83
CA ASP A 581 15.39 -5.82 1.17
C ASP A 581 16.80 -6.42 1.03
N PRO A 582 17.38 -6.49 -0.18
CA PRO A 582 18.71 -7.06 -0.39
C PRO A 582 19.85 -6.25 0.25
N GLU A 583 19.66 -4.95 0.56
CA GLU A 583 20.68 -4.11 1.20
C GLU A 583 20.86 -4.40 2.70
N THR A 584 19.99 -5.22 3.32
CA THR A 584 20.03 -5.41 4.76
C THR A 584 19.53 -6.78 5.20
N ALA A 585 20.09 -7.31 6.29
CA ALA A 585 19.56 -8.47 6.98
C ALA A 585 18.29 -8.16 7.80
N LEU A 586 17.98 -6.87 8.02
CA LEU A 586 16.83 -6.42 8.78
C LEU A 586 15.52 -6.78 8.03
N THR A 587 14.60 -7.44 8.72
CA THR A 587 13.25 -7.73 8.17
C THR A 587 12.18 -6.77 8.69
N TRP A 588 12.54 -5.87 9.60
CA TRP A 588 11.68 -4.86 10.20
C TRP A 588 11.84 -3.50 9.49
N ARG A 589 10.78 -2.70 9.38
CA ARG A 589 10.77 -1.35 8.75
C ARG A 589 11.26 -1.26 7.29
N ILE A 590 11.46 -2.39 6.59
CA ILE A 590 11.82 -2.41 5.16
C ILE A 590 10.71 -1.92 4.22
N GLY A 591 9.47 -1.84 4.71
CA GLY A 591 8.31 -1.34 3.96
C GLY A 591 8.11 0.18 3.99
N ASP A 592 8.88 0.90 4.81
CA ASP A 592 8.82 2.36 4.94
C ASP A 592 10.05 2.99 4.29
N GLY A 593 9.83 3.76 3.23
CA GLY A 593 10.89 4.46 2.49
C GLY A 593 11.62 5.52 3.30
N THR A 594 11.11 5.93 4.46
CA THR A 594 11.72 6.93 5.34
C THR A 594 12.69 6.30 6.34
N ALA A 595 12.59 4.99 6.59
CA ALA A 595 13.26 4.31 7.69
C ALA A 595 14.78 4.40 7.66
N ALA A 596 15.37 4.13 6.50
CA ALA A 596 16.81 4.25 6.30
C ALA A 596 17.30 5.68 6.61
N PHE A 597 16.52 6.70 6.23
CA PHE A 597 16.90 8.11 6.38
C PHE A 597 16.94 8.56 7.84
N TYR A 598 15.87 8.36 8.61
CA TYR A 598 15.89 8.79 10.01
C TYR A 598 16.83 7.94 10.86
N ASN A 599 17.00 6.65 10.55
CA ASN A 599 17.95 5.80 11.29
C ASN A 599 19.39 6.25 11.03
N TYR A 600 19.74 6.65 9.80
CA TYR A 600 21.03 7.24 9.51
C TYR A 600 21.29 8.52 10.32
N ILE A 601 20.29 9.40 10.43
CA ILE A 601 20.37 10.62 11.27
C ILE A 601 20.64 10.27 12.73
N TYR A 602 19.84 9.38 13.31
CA TYR A 602 20.00 8.99 14.72
C TYR A 602 21.34 8.28 14.96
N TYR A 603 21.78 7.43 14.04
CA TYR A 603 23.07 6.76 14.14
C TYR A 603 24.21 7.79 14.15
N MET A 604 24.27 8.69 13.17
CA MET A 604 25.39 9.63 13.02
C MET A 604 25.50 10.67 14.15
N ILE A 605 24.35 11.04 14.75
CA ILE A 605 24.29 12.11 15.75
C ILE A 605 24.19 11.55 17.17
N ALA A 606 23.37 10.52 17.41
CA ALA A 606 23.12 9.97 18.73
C ALA A 606 23.85 8.63 19.00
N GLY A 607 24.33 7.93 17.97
CA GLY A 607 25.09 6.68 18.13
C GLY A 607 24.23 5.43 18.35
N PHE A 608 22.94 5.52 18.04
CA PHE A 608 21.99 4.39 18.06
C PHE A 608 20.82 4.67 17.15
N THR A 609 20.02 3.64 16.85
CA THR A 609 18.82 3.75 16.02
C THR A 609 17.60 3.11 16.70
N GLU A 610 16.50 2.99 15.96
CA GLU A 610 15.39 2.15 16.39
C GLU A 610 15.76 0.67 16.55
N ASN A 611 16.76 0.18 15.82
CA ASN A 611 17.22 -1.20 15.91
C ASN A 611 17.81 -1.48 17.29
N ASP A 612 18.62 -0.57 17.83
CA ASP A 612 19.17 -0.67 19.19
C ASP A 612 18.07 -0.77 20.25
N ALA A 613 17.01 0.04 20.11
CA ALA A 613 15.87 0.01 21.02
C ALA A 613 15.06 -1.30 20.89
N PHE A 614 14.79 -1.73 19.66
CA PHE A 614 14.06 -2.97 19.36
C PHE A 614 14.78 -4.21 19.88
N ARG A 615 16.08 -4.36 19.56
CA ARG A 615 16.91 -5.48 20.05
C ARG A 615 17.08 -5.43 21.58
N SER A 616 17.18 -4.23 22.17
CA SER A 616 17.18 -4.08 23.64
C SER A 616 15.87 -4.54 24.29
N ASN A 617 14.72 -4.30 23.65
CA ASN A 617 13.43 -4.77 24.13
C ASN A 617 13.32 -6.30 24.08
N GLN A 618 13.79 -6.93 23.00
CA GLN A 618 13.85 -8.39 22.90
C GLN A 618 14.73 -9.02 24.00
N ILE A 619 15.90 -8.43 24.27
CA ILE A 619 16.79 -8.90 25.36
C ILE A 619 16.11 -8.76 26.72
N ARG A 620 15.43 -7.63 26.99
CA ARG A 620 14.71 -7.43 28.24
C ARG A 620 13.61 -8.48 28.47
N GLN A 621 12.94 -8.91 27.41
CA GLN A 621 11.92 -9.95 27.44
C GLN A 621 12.48 -11.38 27.42
N GLY A 622 13.81 -11.55 27.37
CA GLY A 622 14.44 -12.87 27.31
C GLY A 622 14.34 -13.58 25.96
N LEU A 623 13.92 -12.88 24.89
CA LEU A 623 13.77 -13.44 23.54
C LEU A 623 15.10 -13.48 22.75
N LEU A 624 16.10 -12.74 23.22
CA LEU A 624 17.37 -12.57 22.54
C LEU A 624 18.50 -12.44 23.56
N THR A 625 19.64 -13.08 23.32
CA THR A 625 20.82 -12.89 24.15
C THR A 625 21.47 -11.55 23.83
N ARG A 626 22.14 -10.94 24.81
CA ARG A 626 22.84 -9.66 24.59
C ARG A 626 23.91 -9.76 23.50
N GLU A 627 24.66 -10.86 23.48
CA GLU A 627 25.71 -11.10 22.47
C GLU A 627 25.13 -11.14 21.05
N ASN A 628 24.05 -11.90 20.83
CA ASN A 628 23.40 -11.96 19.52
C ASN A 628 22.76 -10.63 19.15
N GLY A 629 22.20 -9.91 20.13
CA GLY A 629 21.67 -8.57 19.93
C GLY A 629 22.73 -7.57 19.47
N LEU A 630 23.95 -7.63 20.03
CA LEU A 630 25.07 -6.81 19.56
C LEU A 630 25.41 -7.09 18.09
N LYS A 631 25.57 -8.37 17.73
CA LYS A 631 25.86 -8.78 16.34
C LYS A 631 24.78 -8.29 15.37
N LEU A 632 23.51 -8.37 15.77
CA LEU A 632 22.39 -7.89 14.97
C LEU A 632 22.41 -6.38 14.79
N ILE A 633 22.57 -5.57 15.85
CA ILE A 633 22.57 -4.12 15.69
C ILE A 633 23.77 -3.60 14.89
N GLU A 634 24.90 -4.33 14.89
CA GLU A 634 26.04 -3.98 14.03
C GLU A 634 25.69 -4.16 12.55
N ALA A 635 25.09 -5.29 12.18
CA ALA A 635 24.67 -5.55 10.80
C ALA A 635 23.46 -4.69 10.37
N GLU A 636 22.50 -4.46 11.27
CA GLU A 636 21.24 -3.77 10.95
C GLU A 636 21.38 -2.24 10.91
N ASN A 637 22.43 -1.69 11.50
CA ASN A 637 22.75 -0.26 11.44
C ASN A 637 23.70 0.12 10.30
N GLU A 638 24.10 -0.84 9.47
CA GLU A 638 24.77 -0.56 8.20
C GLU A 638 23.88 0.36 7.33
N PRO A 639 24.46 1.40 6.69
CA PRO A 639 23.71 2.36 5.92
C PRO A 639 23.18 1.71 4.64
N ARG A 640 21.85 1.76 4.47
CA ARG A 640 21.18 1.36 3.22
C ARG A 640 21.29 2.49 2.19
N TRP A 641 22.41 2.54 1.48
CA TRP A 641 22.75 3.64 0.59
C TRP A 641 21.75 3.83 -0.56
N GLU A 642 21.28 2.76 -1.20
CA GLU A 642 20.27 2.86 -2.26
C GLU A 642 18.93 3.34 -1.70
N ALA A 643 18.53 2.87 -0.52
CA ALA A 643 17.34 3.38 0.16
C ALA A 643 17.46 4.88 0.48
N LEU A 644 18.61 5.36 0.95
CA LEU A 644 18.87 6.79 1.19
C LEU A 644 18.81 7.63 -0.09
N LYS A 645 19.46 7.16 -1.17
CA LYS A 645 19.44 7.80 -2.50
C LYS A 645 18.02 7.86 -3.05
N ARG A 646 17.27 6.76 -2.95
CA ARG A 646 15.86 6.66 -3.33
C ARG A 646 14.99 7.61 -2.54
N TYR A 647 15.17 7.71 -1.23
CA TYR A 647 14.45 8.67 -0.38
C TYR A 647 14.69 10.11 -0.85
N CYS A 648 15.96 10.49 -1.04
CA CYS A 648 16.34 11.83 -1.49
C CYS A 648 15.73 12.15 -2.87
N ALA A 649 15.81 11.22 -3.82
CA ALA A 649 15.21 11.36 -5.14
C ALA A 649 13.68 11.50 -5.08
N THR A 650 13.02 10.72 -4.21
CA THR A 650 11.57 10.70 -4.01
C THR A 650 11.02 12.06 -3.56
N ILE A 651 11.73 12.76 -2.68
CA ILE A 651 11.36 14.11 -2.19
C ILE A 651 12.08 15.23 -2.97
N GLY A 652 12.95 14.86 -3.90
CA GLY A 652 13.68 15.74 -4.82
C GLY A 652 14.86 16.51 -4.23
N VAL A 653 15.46 16.07 -3.13
CA VAL A 653 16.66 16.72 -2.53
C VAL A 653 17.95 16.06 -3.02
N SER A 654 19.06 16.80 -2.98
CA SER A 654 20.38 16.27 -3.34
C SER A 654 20.88 15.29 -2.28
N PHE A 655 21.14 14.04 -2.65
CA PHE A 655 21.69 13.02 -1.74
C PHE A 655 23.03 13.48 -1.13
N ASN A 656 23.96 13.94 -1.96
CA ASN A 656 25.31 14.33 -1.53
C ASN A 656 25.32 15.51 -0.55
N GLU A 657 24.48 16.51 -0.77
CA GLU A 657 24.34 17.66 0.12
C GLU A 657 23.62 17.28 1.41
N THR A 658 22.56 16.49 1.32
CA THR A 658 21.76 16.05 2.46
C THR A 658 22.58 15.20 3.42
N VAL A 659 23.22 14.14 2.92
CA VAL A 659 24.07 13.25 3.74
C VAL A 659 25.31 14.00 4.22
N GLY A 660 25.93 14.82 3.38
CA GLY A 660 27.05 15.68 3.79
C GLY A 660 26.67 16.61 4.95
N ARG A 661 25.49 17.21 4.90
CA ARG A 661 24.98 18.05 5.98
C ARG A 661 24.71 17.26 7.25
N ILE A 662 24.10 16.07 7.17
CA ILE A 662 23.90 15.18 8.33
C ILE A 662 25.26 14.87 8.99
N ASN A 663 26.26 14.53 8.19
CA ASN A 663 27.60 14.16 8.67
C ASN A 663 28.33 15.33 9.34
N SER A 664 28.04 16.57 8.92
CA SER A 664 28.58 17.79 9.53
C SER A 664 27.96 18.13 10.90
N VAL A 665 26.85 17.49 11.28
CA VAL A 665 26.22 17.77 12.58
C VAL A 665 27.07 17.19 13.70
N SER A 666 27.32 18.02 14.72
CA SER A 666 28.03 17.59 15.92
C SER A 666 27.29 16.44 16.61
N PRO A 667 27.97 15.32 16.89
CA PRO A 667 27.36 14.21 17.63
C PRO A 667 27.12 14.58 19.10
N LEU A 668 26.22 13.86 19.75
CA LEU A 668 25.95 13.96 21.20
C LEU A 668 27.05 13.35 22.07
N PHE A 669 27.98 12.62 21.46
CA PHE A 669 29.09 11.96 22.12
C PHE A 669 30.41 12.64 21.75
N THR A 670 31.30 12.79 22.73
CA THR A 670 32.54 13.56 22.61
C THR A 670 33.62 12.82 21.82
N GLN A 671 34.72 13.52 21.54
CA GLN A 671 35.92 13.02 20.84
C GLN A 671 36.90 12.29 21.78
N GLU A 672 36.68 12.32 23.08
CA GLU A 672 37.65 11.84 24.08
C GLU A 672 37.40 10.39 24.48
N ALA A 673 37.87 9.42 23.68
CA ALA A 673 38.13 8.04 24.13
C ALA A 673 38.84 7.13 23.09
N TRP A 674 39.46 7.65 22.03
CA TRP A 674 40.28 6.80 21.15
C TRP A 674 41.64 7.44 20.92
N ARG A 675 42.61 7.08 21.78
CA ARG A 675 44.02 7.10 21.42
C ARG A 675 44.32 5.69 20.91
N PRO A 676 44.69 5.49 19.64
CA PRO A 676 45.34 4.23 19.27
C PRO A 676 46.59 4.14 20.14
N ASP A 677 46.75 3.03 20.83
CA ASP A 677 47.91 2.77 21.66
C ASP A 677 49.11 2.55 20.73
N CYS A 678 49.80 3.64 20.35
CA CYS A 678 51.04 3.61 19.58
C CYS A 678 52.23 3.23 20.49
N SER A 679 52.10 2.19 21.32
CA SER A 679 53.22 1.62 22.08
C SER A 679 53.41 0.11 21.88
N SER A 680 53.09 -0.40 20.69
CA SER A 680 53.52 -1.74 20.25
C SER A 680 53.90 -1.79 18.77
N LEU A 681 54.83 -0.92 18.38
CA LEU A 681 55.73 -1.15 17.23
C LEU A 681 57.16 -1.29 17.74
#